data_AF-A0A970MYK9-F1
#
_entry.id   AF-A0A970MYK9-F1
#
_cell.length_a   1.000
_cell.length_b   1.000
_cell.length_c   1.000
_cell.angle_alpha   90.00
_cell.angle_beta   90.00
_cell.angle_gamma   90.00
#
_symmetry.space_group_name_H-M   'P 1'
#
loop_
_entity.id
_entity.type
_entity.pdbx_description
1 polymer ?
#
loop_
_entity_poly.entity_id
_entity_poly.type
_entity_poly.pdbx_seq_one_letter_code
_entity_poly.pdbx_strand_id
1 'polypeptide(L)'
;MWPSVIAVFICALIGLAFGLKWFVAINKEDPGTKGMVAVATAIQEGATAYLKKQVSTMIWFVIILAIGLIFMYKNVDGFQGTDRVFHVIPIYVGVSIAFVLGVAASYLAGLVGMMMAVRANVRVANAALRSFKHALYVAFRAGGVSGMATVGLGLLGACLVFWLFGHESMKVLIGFGFGGCLAALFMRIGGGIFTKAADVGADLVGKVEQSIPEDDPRNAATIADNVGDNVGDCAGMAADVFESYEVTLVAAIILGAAVTTHLKLGAIGLTLVVYPLLIRAIGVIASIIGIYSVKGSDDMNMNPMKPINYGYWISAAVSTIGFYILSYWIFEADGAAKAAIGSKFEWWRFATANLMGIILALVIERLTEHFTAIDKKPVVEAAKASKTGPATVILSGFGAGLESSVWSVVAISGAILGSMLLFKGDPEMAAYGIALSGLGLLATTGFMLAMDTYGPIADNANGIFEMSGALKDAGEDSDAQKIVAKLDAVGNTTKALTKGLAIATAVIAAVALFRSYMADAQLLDIGIRLDWTVVFIGMLIGGAVPFLFSSFAINAVNRAAFQLVEEVRRQFREIVGIMDYDPRSGSDKGKPDYQKCVNISTAAAQKELLSPAVLAVTAPILVAFGLGFGGVDKDTGLVLQGAAALGGFLAGSILSGQLMAVFLSNAGGLWDNAKKKIEDGMFGGKGTEEHKATVVGDTVGDPFKDTAGPALNPLIKVMNLVAVLVAPIAIHPMSTTARSTIVAVTVIALIGATMWSKRGGLDVEDDTPTASAGTKEKASV
;
A
#
# COMPACT_ATOMS: atom_id res chain seq x y z
N MET A 1 -8.05 25.93 18.74
CA MET A 1 -8.55 25.06 17.66
C MET A 1 -8.63 25.76 16.30
N TRP A 2 -9.52 26.74 16.07
CA TRP A 2 -9.75 27.29 14.72
C TRP A 2 -8.53 27.89 14.02
N PRO A 3 -7.69 28.73 14.67
CA PRO A 3 -6.48 29.25 14.03
C PRO A 3 -5.53 28.12 13.59
N SER A 4 -5.42 27.07 14.40
CA SER A 4 -4.59 25.89 14.10
C SER A 4 -5.14 25.10 12.91
N VAL A 5 -6.45 24.87 12.84
CA VAL A 5 -7.08 24.17 11.70
C VAL A 5 -6.91 24.98 10.40
N ILE A 6 -7.03 26.31 10.46
CA ILE A 6 -6.77 27.19 9.32
C ILE A 6 -5.30 27.12 8.89
N ALA A 7 -4.35 27.14 9.83
CA ALA A 7 -2.94 26.99 9.51
C ALA A 7 -2.65 25.65 8.80
N VAL A 8 -3.23 24.54 9.30
CA VAL A 8 -3.09 23.22 8.67
C VAL A 8 -3.72 23.20 7.27
N PHE A 9 -4.90 23.83 7.11
CA PHE A 9 -5.54 23.96 5.81
C PHE A 9 -4.67 24.73 4.81
N ILE A 10 -4.05 25.84 5.22
CA ILE A 10 -3.09 26.58 4.39
C ILE A 10 -1.89 25.71 4.04
N CYS A 11 -1.33 24.95 4.99
CA CYS A 11 -0.25 24.00 4.71
C CYS A 11 -0.66 22.92 3.70
N ALA A 12 -1.89 22.41 3.78
CA ALA A 12 -2.42 21.45 2.81
C ALA A 12 -2.46 22.07 1.39
N LEU A 13 -2.94 23.31 1.26
CA LEU A 13 -2.94 24.03 -0.01
C LEU A 13 -1.52 24.32 -0.53
N ILE A 14 -0.57 24.66 0.35
CA ILE A 14 0.85 24.83 -0.03
C ILE A 14 1.39 23.51 -0.59
N GLY A 15 1.07 22.38 0.04
CA GLY A 15 1.47 21.07 -0.44
C GLY A 15 0.93 20.77 -1.84
N LEU A 16 -0.38 20.96 -2.03
CA LEU A 16 -1.03 20.77 -3.34
C LEU A 16 -0.49 21.72 -4.42
N ALA A 17 -0.28 22.99 -4.09
CA ALA A 17 0.28 23.99 -4.99
C ALA A 17 1.72 23.64 -5.40
N PHE A 18 2.52 23.12 -4.46
CA PHE A 18 3.87 22.63 -4.75
C PHE A 18 3.86 21.40 -5.67
N GLY A 19 2.95 20.45 -5.44
CA GLY A 19 2.74 19.32 -6.34
C GLY A 19 2.34 19.79 -7.75
N LEU A 20 1.40 20.73 -7.85
CA LEU A 20 0.96 21.32 -9.11
C LEU A 20 2.10 22.05 -9.84
N LYS A 21 2.96 22.78 -9.12
CA LYS A 21 4.15 23.42 -9.68
C LYS A 21 5.04 22.41 -10.39
N TRP A 22 5.33 21.27 -9.76
CA TRP A 22 6.15 20.23 -10.38
C TRP A 22 5.43 19.52 -11.51
N PHE A 23 4.13 19.25 -11.38
CA PHE A 23 3.31 18.71 -12.45
C PHE A 23 3.40 19.56 -13.73
N VAL A 24 3.28 20.88 -13.60
CA VAL A 24 3.42 21.81 -14.73
C VAL A 24 4.85 21.82 -15.26
N ALA A 25 5.86 21.82 -14.40
CA ALA A 25 7.26 21.85 -14.82
C ALA A 25 7.65 20.59 -15.61
N ILE A 26 7.27 19.41 -15.13
CA ILE A 26 7.61 18.14 -15.79
C ILE A 26 6.86 18.01 -17.11
N ASN A 27 5.59 18.40 -17.19
CA ASN A 27 4.85 18.34 -18.45
C ASN A 27 5.43 19.25 -19.56
N LYS A 28 6.23 20.26 -19.20
CA LYS A 28 6.96 21.09 -20.17
C LYS A 28 8.26 20.44 -20.69
N GLU A 29 8.77 19.40 -20.03
CA GLU A 29 9.92 18.66 -20.53
C GLU A 29 9.54 17.93 -21.83
N ASP A 30 10.53 17.80 -22.70
CA ASP A 30 10.43 17.17 -24.01
C ASP A 30 10.17 15.66 -23.86
N PRO A 31 9.07 15.12 -24.43
CA PRO A 31 8.75 13.70 -24.35
C PRO A 31 9.59 12.83 -25.30
N GLY A 32 10.51 13.39 -26.07
CA GLY A 32 11.46 12.63 -26.88
C GLY A 32 10.94 12.24 -28.26
N THR A 33 11.44 11.11 -28.77
CA THR A 33 11.19 10.70 -30.15
C THR A 33 9.76 10.22 -30.38
N LYS A 34 9.33 10.10 -31.64
CA LYS A 34 8.01 9.56 -31.99
C LYS A 34 7.79 8.14 -31.46
N GLY A 35 8.84 7.31 -31.44
CA GLY A 35 8.80 5.96 -30.88
C GLY A 35 8.53 5.98 -29.39
N MET A 36 9.27 6.80 -28.64
CA MET A 36 9.05 7.00 -27.19
C MET A 36 7.62 7.45 -26.89
N VAL A 37 7.12 8.45 -27.64
CA VAL A 37 5.76 8.97 -27.48
C VAL A 37 4.69 7.92 -27.80
N ALA A 38 4.89 7.07 -28.82
CA ALA A 38 3.95 6.03 -29.19
C ALA A 38 3.80 4.98 -28.08
N VAL A 39 4.93 4.49 -27.53
CA VAL A 39 4.93 3.53 -26.42
C VAL A 39 4.28 4.16 -25.18
N ALA A 40 4.67 5.38 -24.82
CA ALA A 40 4.10 6.09 -23.68
C ALA A 40 2.58 6.32 -23.81
N THR A 41 2.09 6.57 -25.02
CA THR A 41 0.65 6.73 -25.30
C THR A 41 -0.10 5.42 -25.07
N ALA A 42 0.45 4.29 -25.53
CA ALA A 42 -0.16 2.96 -25.29
C ALA A 42 -0.22 2.63 -23.80
N ILE A 43 0.84 2.91 -23.04
CA ILE A 43 0.86 2.76 -21.59
C ILE A 43 -0.20 3.66 -20.94
N GLN A 44 -0.30 4.92 -21.39
CA GLN A 44 -1.29 5.86 -20.85
C GLN A 44 -2.73 5.43 -21.07
N GLU A 45 -3.05 4.96 -22.27
CA GLU A 45 -4.37 4.48 -22.62
C GLU A 45 -4.74 3.25 -21.79
N GLY A 46 -3.84 2.27 -21.67
CA GLY A 46 -4.02 1.08 -20.86
C GLY A 46 -4.26 1.40 -19.38
N ALA A 47 -3.40 2.24 -18.79
CA ALA A 47 -3.50 2.62 -17.37
C ALA A 47 -4.79 3.40 -17.07
N THR A 48 -5.15 4.33 -17.94
CA THR A 48 -6.39 5.13 -17.79
C THR A 48 -7.64 4.24 -17.95
N ALA A 49 -7.64 3.33 -18.92
CA ALA A 49 -8.74 2.40 -19.15
C ALA A 49 -8.94 1.46 -17.95
N TYR A 50 -7.84 0.91 -17.42
CA TYR A 50 -7.87 0.07 -16.23
C TYR A 50 -8.47 0.81 -15.03
N LEU A 51 -7.97 1.99 -14.68
CA LEU A 51 -8.44 2.70 -13.48
C LEU A 51 -9.92 3.11 -13.63
N LYS A 52 -10.33 3.56 -14.82
CA LYS A 52 -11.74 3.86 -15.11
C LYS A 52 -12.63 2.63 -14.91
N LYS A 53 -12.19 1.46 -15.38
CA LYS A 53 -12.92 0.20 -15.20
C LYS A 53 -12.96 -0.22 -13.73
N GLN A 54 -11.87 -0.03 -12.99
CA GLN A 54 -11.82 -0.32 -11.55
C GLN A 54 -12.82 0.55 -10.77
N VAL A 55 -12.79 1.87 -10.95
CA VAL A 55 -13.74 2.79 -10.31
C VAL A 55 -15.18 2.43 -10.65
N SER A 56 -15.47 2.16 -11.93
CA SER A 56 -16.82 1.78 -12.38
C SER A 56 -17.32 0.47 -11.76
N THR A 57 -16.42 -0.46 -11.43
CA THR A 57 -16.79 -1.74 -10.82
C THR A 57 -16.98 -1.56 -9.31
N MET A 58 -16.11 -0.77 -8.67
CA MET A 58 -16.11 -0.58 -7.21
C MET A 58 -17.19 0.37 -6.72
N ILE A 59 -17.72 1.27 -7.55
CA ILE A 59 -18.73 2.26 -7.14
C ILE A 59 -19.97 1.62 -6.51
N TRP A 60 -20.40 0.45 -6.99
CA TRP A 60 -21.55 -0.27 -6.43
C TRP A 60 -21.29 -0.74 -5.00
N PHE A 61 -20.07 -1.22 -4.74
CA PHE A 61 -19.68 -1.64 -3.40
C PHE A 61 -19.61 -0.45 -2.44
N VAL A 62 -19.08 0.69 -2.91
CA VAL A 62 -19.04 1.95 -2.16
C VAL A 62 -20.46 2.44 -1.84
N ILE A 63 -21.39 2.41 -2.80
CA ILE A 63 -22.79 2.82 -2.57
C ILE A 63 -23.46 1.92 -1.54
N ILE A 64 -23.29 0.59 -1.65
CA ILE A 64 -23.88 -0.38 -0.71
C ILE A 64 -23.37 -0.13 0.70
N LEU A 65 -22.06 0.08 0.88
CA LEU A 65 -21.48 0.37 2.19
C LEU A 65 -21.89 1.74 2.73
N ALA A 66 -21.93 2.78 1.89
CA ALA A 66 -22.37 4.10 2.32
C ALA A 66 -23.82 4.07 2.83
N ILE A 67 -24.71 3.38 2.11
CA ILE A 67 -26.09 3.17 2.55
C ILE A 67 -26.12 2.33 3.85
N GLY A 68 -25.31 1.28 3.91
CA GLY A 68 -25.14 0.45 5.10
C GLY A 68 -24.76 1.26 6.33
N LEU A 69 -23.78 2.16 6.22
CA LEU A 69 -23.32 3.05 7.30
C LEU A 69 -24.44 3.99 7.78
N ILE A 70 -25.26 4.54 6.87
CA ILE A 70 -26.42 5.38 7.26
C ILE A 70 -27.37 4.56 8.14
N PHE A 71 -27.79 3.37 7.68
CA PHE A 71 -28.72 2.54 8.43
C PHE A 71 -28.13 2.04 9.75
N MET A 72 -26.83 1.75 9.74
CA MET A 72 -26.08 1.28 10.89
C MET A 72 -26.06 2.35 12.00
N TYR A 73 -25.77 3.62 11.68
CA TYR A 73 -25.64 4.69 12.68
C TYR A 73 -26.91 5.49 12.97
N LYS A 74 -27.97 5.37 12.15
CA LYS A 74 -29.20 6.15 12.31
C LYS A 74 -29.81 6.05 13.72
N ASN A 75 -29.74 4.88 14.33
CA ASN A 75 -30.33 4.59 15.65
C ASN A 75 -29.28 4.50 16.77
N VAL A 76 -28.04 4.90 16.53
CA VAL A 76 -26.98 4.89 17.54
C VAL A 76 -26.98 6.21 18.29
N ASP A 77 -27.11 6.15 19.61
CA ASP A 77 -27.13 7.33 20.47
C ASP A 77 -25.88 8.19 20.32
N GLY A 78 -26.07 9.50 20.22
CA GLY A 78 -24.99 10.46 20.05
C GLY A 78 -24.59 10.73 18.59
N PHE A 79 -25.28 10.12 17.61
CA PHE A 79 -25.11 10.38 16.18
C PHE A 79 -26.29 11.14 15.54
N GLN A 80 -27.37 11.41 16.28
CA GLN A 80 -28.56 12.09 15.79
C GLN A 80 -28.42 13.62 15.73
N GLY A 81 -27.36 14.19 16.32
CA GLY A 81 -27.03 15.61 16.20
C GLY A 81 -26.74 16.01 14.75
N THR A 82 -26.65 17.31 14.50
CA THR A 82 -26.35 17.87 13.16
C THR A 82 -24.95 18.44 13.09
N ASP A 83 -24.49 18.69 11.86
CA ASP A 83 -23.28 19.45 11.58
C ASP A 83 -23.31 20.86 12.21
N ARG A 84 -22.13 21.47 12.32
CA ARG A 84 -21.93 22.76 12.99
C ARG A 84 -22.22 23.95 12.07
N VAL A 85 -22.01 23.81 10.76
CA VAL A 85 -21.98 24.96 9.85
C VAL A 85 -23.37 25.26 9.29
N PHE A 86 -24.05 24.23 8.80
CA PHE A 86 -25.35 24.33 8.18
C PHE A 86 -26.47 23.90 9.13
N HIS A 87 -26.17 23.08 10.15
CA HIS A 87 -27.15 22.50 11.06
C HIS A 87 -28.25 21.69 10.34
N VAL A 88 -27.88 21.02 9.24
CA VAL A 88 -28.80 20.25 8.40
C VAL A 88 -28.38 18.79 8.27
N ILE A 89 -27.08 18.51 8.29
CA ILE A 89 -26.54 17.18 8.01
C ILE A 89 -26.42 16.41 9.33
N PRO A 90 -27.16 15.32 9.54
CA PRO A 90 -27.00 14.52 10.75
C PRO A 90 -25.61 13.87 10.82
N ILE A 91 -25.06 13.68 12.02
CA ILE A 91 -23.69 13.12 12.20
C ILE A 91 -23.59 11.71 11.59
N TYR A 92 -24.63 10.86 11.73
CA TYR A 92 -24.65 9.54 11.08
C TYR A 92 -24.56 9.61 9.54
N VAL A 93 -25.18 10.62 8.93
CA VAL A 93 -25.02 10.89 7.48
C VAL A 93 -23.63 11.44 7.21
N GLY A 94 -23.10 12.27 8.12
CA GLY A 94 -21.73 12.78 8.09
C GLY A 94 -20.68 11.67 8.00
N VAL A 95 -20.80 10.60 8.80
CA VAL A 95 -19.91 9.41 8.72
C VAL A 95 -19.92 8.82 7.31
N SER A 96 -21.09 8.70 6.70
CA SER A 96 -21.26 8.11 5.36
C SER A 96 -20.75 9.04 4.24
N ILE A 97 -20.95 10.35 4.38
CA ILE A 97 -20.37 11.36 3.48
C ILE A 97 -18.84 11.33 3.59
N ALA A 98 -18.30 11.30 4.81
CA ALA A 98 -16.87 11.22 5.05
C ALA A 98 -16.27 9.94 4.45
N PHE A 99 -16.96 8.80 4.55
CA PHE A 99 -16.60 7.57 3.84
C PHE A 99 -16.48 7.76 2.33
N VAL A 100 -17.48 8.35 1.69
CA VAL A 100 -17.41 8.61 0.24
C VAL A 100 -16.28 9.61 -0.10
N LEU A 101 -16.06 10.62 0.73
CA LEU A 101 -14.94 11.55 0.57
C LEU A 101 -13.58 10.86 0.73
N GLY A 102 -13.46 9.90 1.63
CA GLY A 102 -12.25 9.10 1.84
C GLY A 102 -11.93 8.23 0.62
N VAL A 103 -12.96 7.54 0.10
CA VAL A 103 -12.86 6.78 -1.16
C VAL A 103 -12.42 7.71 -2.30
N ALA A 104 -13.08 8.86 -2.46
CA ALA A 104 -12.79 9.80 -3.52
C ALA A 104 -11.37 10.37 -3.43
N ALA A 105 -10.92 10.75 -2.22
CA ALA A 105 -9.59 11.28 -1.98
C ALA A 105 -8.49 10.23 -2.24
N SER A 106 -8.71 8.99 -1.82
CA SER A 106 -7.78 7.87 -2.07
C SER A 106 -7.65 7.54 -3.56
N TYR A 107 -8.77 7.44 -4.29
CA TYR A 107 -8.74 7.28 -5.75
C TYR A 107 -8.11 8.49 -6.47
N LEU A 108 -8.34 9.70 -5.98
CA LEU A 108 -7.74 10.90 -6.55
C LEU A 108 -6.22 10.94 -6.32
N ALA A 109 -5.73 10.53 -5.14
CA ALA A 109 -4.30 10.39 -4.87
C ALA A 109 -3.66 9.38 -5.83
N GLY A 110 -4.28 8.20 -5.99
CA GLY A 110 -3.83 7.19 -6.96
C GLY A 110 -3.88 7.66 -8.41
N LEU A 111 -4.94 8.36 -8.82
CA LEU A 111 -5.08 8.92 -10.17
C LEU A 111 -4.01 9.97 -10.48
N VAL A 112 -3.74 10.89 -9.54
CA VAL A 112 -2.70 11.91 -9.72
C VAL A 112 -1.31 11.27 -9.78
N GLY A 113 -1.05 10.28 -8.93
CA GLY A 113 0.20 9.51 -8.94
C GLY A 113 0.45 8.84 -10.29
N MET A 114 -0.50 8.02 -10.77
CA MET A 114 -0.42 7.36 -12.07
C MET A 114 -0.34 8.35 -13.22
N MET A 115 -1.18 9.39 -13.26
CA MET A 115 -1.16 10.36 -14.35
C MET A 115 0.19 11.07 -14.44
N MET A 116 0.82 11.40 -13.30
CA MET A 116 2.16 11.98 -13.32
C MET A 116 3.20 10.95 -13.75
N ALA A 117 3.14 9.71 -13.25
CA ALA A 117 4.11 8.67 -13.58
C ALA A 117 4.15 8.37 -15.09
N VAL A 118 2.98 8.14 -15.68
CA VAL A 118 2.80 7.89 -17.12
C VAL A 118 3.25 9.07 -18.00
N ARG A 119 3.20 10.31 -17.49
CA ARG A 119 3.74 11.46 -18.24
C ARG A 119 5.24 11.63 -18.00
N ALA A 120 5.74 11.22 -16.84
CA ALA A 120 7.14 11.40 -16.47
C ALA A 120 8.05 10.33 -17.09
N ASN A 121 7.63 9.07 -17.16
CA ASN A 121 8.45 7.95 -17.65
C ASN A 121 9.13 8.23 -19.00
N VAL A 122 8.38 8.72 -20.00
CA VAL A 122 8.89 9.05 -21.33
C VAL A 122 9.89 10.22 -21.30
N ARG A 123 9.67 11.18 -20.39
CA ARG A 123 10.54 12.35 -20.20
C ARG A 123 11.83 11.96 -19.47
N VAL A 124 11.76 10.98 -18.57
CA VAL A 124 12.94 10.39 -17.93
C VAL A 124 13.75 9.62 -18.95
N ALA A 125 13.11 8.81 -19.81
CA ALA A 125 13.78 8.10 -20.91
C ALA A 125 14.50 9.08 -21.85
N ASN A 126 13.83 10.17 -22.26
CA ASN A 126 14.47 11.21 -23.09
C ASN A 126 15.57 11.98 -22.33
N ALA A 127 15.38 12.29 -21.05
CA ALA A 127 16.38 12.98 -20.23
C ALA A 127 17.66 12.14 -20.06
N ALA A 128 17.55 10.83 -19.99
CA ALA A 128 18.68 9.91 -19.87
C ALA A 128 19.61 9.96 -21.09
N LEU A 129 19.13 10.36 -22.27
CA LEU A 129 19.97 10.59 -23.45
C LEU A 129 20.96 11.76 -23.28
N ARG A 130 20.71 12.66 -22.32
CA ARG A 130 21.46 13.93 -22.17
C ARG A 130 22.23 14.00 -20.86
N SER A 131 21.62 13.57 -19.75
CA SER A 131 22.18 13.79 -18.41
C SER A 131 21.56 12.84 -17.38
N PHE A 132 22.43 12.13 -16.66
CA PHE A 132 22.04 11.31 -15.51
C PHE A 132 21.38 12.16 -14.42
N LYS A 133 21.95 13.33 -14.13
CA LYS A 133 21.42 14.26 -13.13
C LYS A 133 20.02 14.74 -13.49
N HIS A 134 19.79 15.08 -14.76
CA HIS A 134 18.49 15.57 -15.22
C HIS A 134 17.44 14.46 -15.18
N ALA A 135 17.78 13.25 -15.64
CA ALA A 135 16.88 12.09 -15.57
C ALA A 135 16.45 11.79 -14.11
N LEU A 136 17.41 11.77 -13.17
CA LEU A 136 17.12 11.62 -11.75
C LEU A 136 16.18 12.71 -11.22
N TYR A 137 16.41 13.98 -11.60
CA TYR A 137 15.55 15.08 -11.16
C TYR A 137 14.14 14.99 -11.71
N VAL A 138 13.96 14.66 -12.98
CA VAL A 138 12.64 14.50 -13.59
C VAL A 138 11.89 13.35 -12.89
N ALA A 139 12.53 12.19 -12.71
CA ALA A 139 11.94 11.03 -12.05
C ALA A 139 11.55 11.34 -10.59
N PHE A 140 12.48 11.86 -9.80
CA PHE A 140 12.25 12.09 -8.36
C PHE A 140 11.23 13.20 -8.11
N ARG A 141 11.27 14.29 -8.88
CA ARG A 141 10.29 15.39 -8.74
C ARG A 141 8.91 14.98 -9.22
N ALA A 142 8.81 14.08 -10.21
CA ALA A 142 7.54 13.48 -10.62
C ALA A 142 6.93 12.66 -9.49
N GLY A 143 7.73 11.83 -8.82
CA GLY A 143 7.30 11.17 -7.58
C GLY A 143 6.86 12.17 -6.51
N GLY A 144 7.54 13.31 -6.40
CA GLY A 144 7.17 14.41 -5.51
C GLY A 144 5.75 14.95 -5.73
N VAL A 145 5.23 14.90 -6.96
CA VAL A 145 3.82 15.28 -7.23
C VAL A 145 2.87 14.31 -6.55
N SER A 146 3.10 13.00 -6.69
CA SER A 146 2.31 11.94 -6.04
C SER A 146 2.32 12.10 -4.51
N GLY A 147 3.52 12.28 -3.95
CA GLY A 147 3.72 12.53 -2.52
C GLY A 147 2.94 13.72 -1.99
N MET A 148 3.01 14.84 -2.70
CA MET A 148 2.41 16.10 -2.26
C MET A 148 0.91 16.18 -2.50
N ALA A 149 0.41 15.51 -3.54
CA ALA A 149 -1.02 15.28 -3.73
C ALA A 149 -1.59 14.45 -2.58
N THR A 150 -0.91 13.36 -2.22
CA THR A 150 -1.34 12.45 -1.15
C THR A 150 -1.48 13.14 0.20
N VAL A 151 -0.40 13.78 0.69
CA VAL A 151 -0.45 14.48 1.99
C VAL A 151 -1.36 15.71 1.97
N GLY A 152 -1.43 16.39 0.83
CA GLY A 152 -2.28 17.57 0.65
C GLY A 152 -3.77 17.23 0.69
N LEU A 153 -4.19 16.18 -0.04
CA LEU A 153 -5.57 15.70 -0.03
C LEU A 153 -5.98 15.15 1.34
N GLY A 154 -5.07 14.42 2.03
CA GLY A 154 -5.35 13.86 3.35
C GLY A 154 -5.60 14.95 4.39
N LEU A 155 -4.74 15.96 4.44
CA LEU A 155 -4.93 17.11 5.34
C LEU A 155 -6.13 17.97 4.96
N LEU A 156 -6.35 18.19 3.65
CA LEU A 156 -7.50 18.95 3.17
C LEU A 156 -8.80 18.29 3.60
N GLY A 157 -8.93 16.97 3.39
CA GLY A 157 -10.10 16.20 3.80
C GLY A 157 -10.34 16.27 5.31
N ALA A 158 -9.29 16.06 6.12
CA ALA A 158 -9.40 16.17 7.58
C ALA A 158 -9.85 17.58 8.01
N CYS A 159 -9.25 18.65 7.46
CA CYS A 159 -9.63 20.03 7.74
C CYS A 159 -11.08 20.34 7.37
N LEU A 160 -11.56 19.84 6.22
CA LEU A 160 -12.95 20.03 5.80
C LEU A 160 -13.93 19.37 6.78
N VAL A 161 -13.63 18.15 7.24
CA VAL A 161 -14.45 17.49 8.27
C VAL A 161 -14.45 18.29 9.57
N PHE A 162 -13.28 18.78 10.03
CA PHE A 162 -13.18 19.67 11.20
C PHE A 162 -14.00 20.94 11.06
N TRP A 163 -14.00 21.55 9.88
CA TRP A 163 -14.77 22.75 9.61
C TRP A 163 -16.27 22.50 9.68
N LEU A 164 -16.75 21.44 9.03
CA LEU A 164 -18.18 21.10 8.95
C LEU A 164 -18.74 20.59 10.28
N PHE A 165 -18.02 19.73 10.99
CA PHE A 165 -18.54 19.00 12.14
C PHE A 165 -17.98 19.46 13.50
N GLY A 166 -16.93 20.29 13.53
CA GLY A 166 -16.38 20.85 14.77
C GLY A 166 -15.96 19.77 15.77
N HIS A 167 -16.58 19.75 16.95
CA HIS A 167 -16.31 18.72 17.97
C HIS A 167 -16.90 17.35 17.62
N GLU A 168 -17.77 17.21 16.61
CA GLU A 168 -18.27 15.90 16.20
C GLU A 168 -17.37 15.24 15.14
N SER A 169 -16.33 15.94 14.70
CA SER A 169 -15.38 15.48 13.67
C SER A 169 -14.69 14.18 14.03
N MET A 170 -14.46 13.91 15.32
CA MET A 170 -13.83 12.66 15.78
C MET A 170 -14.70 11.44 15.43
N LYS A 171 -16.03 11.58 15.50
CA LYS A 171 -16.97 10.53 15.10
C LYS A 171 -17.10 10.40 13.59
N VAL A 172 -16.93 11.50 12.85
CA VAL A 172 -17.11 11.52 11.39
C VAL A 172 -15.85 11.07 10.64
N LEU A 173 -14.66 11.41 11.15
CA LEU A 173 -13.38 11.08 10.55
C LEU A 173 -13.12 9.59 10.43
N ILE A 174 -13.74 8.75 11.27
CA ILE A 174 -13.66 7.30 11.11
C ILE A 174 -14.22 6.82 9.77
N GLY A 175 -15.24 7.51 9.25
CA GLY A 175 -15.79 7.28 7.92
C GLY A 175 -14.74 7.59 6.85
N PHE A 176 -14.09 8.75 6.95
CA PHE A 176 -13.00 9.16 6.04
C PHE A 176 -11.90 8.09 6.00
N GLY A 177 -11.45 7.64 7.17
CA GLY A 177 -10.52 6.53 7.39
C GLY A 177 -10.91 5.30 6.62
N PHE A 178 -12.11 4.80 6.94
CA PHE A 178 -12.64 3.58 6.37
C PHE A 178 -12.76 3.65 4.83
N GLY A 179 -13.17 4.79 4.30
CA GLY A 179 -13.27 5.03 2.87
C GLY A 179 -11.91 4.98 2.18
N GLY A 180 -10.92 5.66 2.77
CA GLY A 180 -9.53 5.62 2.30
C GLY A 180 -8.98 4.19 2.24
N CYS A 181 -9.17 3.40 3.31
CA CYS A 181 -8.70 2.01 3.43
C CYS A 181 -9.31 1.10 2.40
N LEU A 182 -10.61 1.23 2.22
CA LEU A 182 -11.32 0.36 1.31
C LEU A 182 -10.86 0.61 -0.14
N ALA A 183 -10.75 1.87 -0.55
CA ALA A 183 -10.22 2.22 -1.86
C ALA A 183 -8.78 1.73 -2.03
N ALA A 184 -7.91 1.93 -1.04
CA ALA A 184 -6.53 1.45 -1.05
C ALA A 184 -6.44 -0.07 -1.18
N LEU A 185 -7.27 -0.84 -0.46
CA LEU A 185 -7.34 -2.29 -0.56
C LEU A 185 -7.63 -2.74 -2.00
N PHE A 186 -8.63 -2.14 -2.64
CA PHE A 186 -8.98 -2.46 -4.03
C PHE A 186 -7.90 -2.05 -5.02
N MET A 187 -7.33 -0.84 -4.88
CA MET A 187 -6.29 -0.36 -5.78
C MET A 187 -5.05 -1.23 -5.68
N ARG A 188 -4.65 -1.63 -4.47
CA ARG A 188 -3.46 -2.45 -4.22
C ARG A 188 -3.60 -3.88 -4.73
N ILE A 189 -4.69 -4.57 -4.39
CA ILE A 189 -4.90 -5.96 -4.84
C ILE A 189 -5.13 -5.99 -6.35
N GLY A 190 -5.96 -5.10 -6.88
CA GLY A 190 -6.34 -5.12 -8.28
C GLY A 190 -5.16 -4.76 -9.17
N GLY A 191 -4.46 -3.68 -8.81
CA GLY A 191 -3.24 -3.27 -9.51
C GLY A 191 -2.17 -4.35 -9.41
N GLY A 192 -1.98 -4.96 -8.23
CA GLY A 192 -1.05 -6.08 -8.01
C GLY A 192 -1.36 -7.30 -8.88
N ILE A 193 -2.62 -7.73 -8.97
CA ILE A 193 -3.03 -8.84 -9.86
C ILE A 193 -2.75 -8.48 -11.32
N PHE A 194 -3.07 -7.25 -11.73
CA PHE A 194 -2.85 -6.80 -13.09
C PHE A 194 -1.36 -6.82 -13.46
N THR A 195 -0.53 -6.13 -12.66
CA THR A 195 0.92 -5.99 -12.94
C THR A 195 1.62 -7.32 -12.88
N LYS A 196 1.43 -8.13 -11.82
CA LYS A 196 2.19 -9.37 -11.69
C LYS A 196 1.72 -10.49 -12.62
N ALA A 197 0.47 -10.46 -13.08
CA ALA A 197 0.07 -11.32 -14.18
C ALA A 197 0.78 -10.94 -15.48
N ALA A 198 0.95 -9.64 -15.73
CA ALA A 198 1.66 -9.10 -16.88
C ALA A 198 3.16 -9.42 -16.86
N ASP A 199 3.81 -9.10 -15.74
CA ASP A 199 5.22 -9.34 -15.45
C ASP A 199 5.59 -10.83 -15.64
N VAL A 200 4.91 -11.75 -14.93
CA VAL A 200 5.16 -13.19 -15.05
C VAL A 200 4.90 -13.71 -16.47
N GLY A 201 3.87 -13.21 -17.15
CA GLY A 201 3.57 -13.58 -18.53
C GLY A 201 4.63 -13.10 -19.52
N ALA A 202 5.11 -11.87 -19.35
CA ALA A 202 6.16 -11.27 -20.16
C ALA A 202 7.50 -11.98 -19.95
N ASP A 203 7.88 -12.19 -18.69
CA ASP A 203 9.19 -12.71 -18.31
C ASP A 203 9.35 -14.21 -18.60
N LEU A 204 8.36 -15.04 -18.28
CA LEU A 204 8.45 -16.48 -18.54
C LEU A 204 8.56 -16.75 -20.05
N VAL A 205 7.66 -16.18 -20.85
CA VAL A 205 7.67 -16.46 -22.28
C VAL A 205 8.82 -15.73 -22.97
N GLY A 206 9.07 -14.47 -22.64
CA GLY A 206 10.14 -13.68 -23.24
C GLY A 206 11.54 -14.18 -22.86
N LYS A 207 11.88 -14.13 -21.57
CA LYS A 207 13.26 -14.39 -21.10
C LYS A 207 13.58 -15.88 -21.06
N VAL A 208 12.65 -16.72 -20.61
CA VAL A 208 12.93 -18.16 -20.38
C VAL A 208 12.68 -19.00 -21.63
N GLU A 209 11.56 -18.80 -22.33
CA GLU A 209 11.20 -19.63 -23.50
C GLU A 209 11.81 -19.11 -24.80
N GLN A 210 11.69 -17.80 -25.07
CA GLN A 210 12.13 -17.21 -26.34
C GLN A 210 13.55 -16.61 -26.29
N SER A 211 14.14 -16.47 -25.10
CA SER A 211 15.47 -15.87 -24.91
C SER A 211 15.62 -14.47 -25.53
N ILE A 212 14.55 -13.68 -25.48
CA ILE A 212 14.57 -12.27 -25.90
C ILE A 212 14.84 -11.34 -24.70
N PRO A 213 15.32 -10.11 -24.93
CA PRO A 213 15.49 -9.12 -23.87
C PRO A 213 14.21 -8.84 -23.06
N GLU A 214 14.41 -8.31 -21.85
CA GLU A 214 13.37 -7.68 -21.03
C GLU A 214 12.77 -6.48 -21.77
N ASP A 215 11.47 -6.23 -21.62
CA ASP A 215 10.75 -5.13 -22.30
C ASP A 215 10.88 -5.11 -23.84
N ASP A 216 11.15 -6.26 -24.45
CA ASP A 216 11.30 -6.32 -25.91
C ASP A 216 9.96 -6.01 -26.63
N PRO A 217 9.97 -5.14 -27.65
CA PRO A 217 8.75 -4.76 -28.38
C PRO A 217 8.11 -5.91 -29.18
N ARG A 218 8.74 -7.09 -29.24
CA ARG A 218 8.16 -8.30 -29.87
C ARG A 218 7.27 -9.09 -28.91
N ASN A 219 7.34 -8.80 -27.60
CA ASN A 219 6.53 -9.46 -26.59
C ASN A 219 5.24 -8.68 -26.34
N ALA A 220 4.09 -9.31 -26.57
CA ALA A 220 2.78 -8.67 -26.43
C ALA A 220 2.44 -8.22 -25.00
N ALA A 221 3.09 -8.80 -23.98
CA ALA A 221 2.80 -8.50 -22.58
C ALA A 221 3.53 -7.26 -22.04
N THR A 222 4.56 -6.74 -22.71
CA THR A 222 5.41 -5.65 -22.17
C THR A 222 4.65 -4.34 -21.94
N ILE A 223 3.71 -4.01 -22.81
CA ILE A 223 2.80 -2.86 -22.58
C ILE A 223 1.90 -3.12 -21.36
N ALA A 224 1.38 -4.35 -21.19
CA ALA A 224 0.58 -4.66 -20.02
C ALA A 224 1.41 -4.61 -18.73
N ASP A 225 2.67 -5.00 -18.79
CA ASP A 225 3.60 -4.94 -17.66
C ASP A 225 3.86 -3.48 -17.23
N ASN A 226 4.26 -2.65 -18.19
CA ASN A 226 4.50 -1.22 -17.96
C ASN A 226 3.21 -0.48 -17.52
N VAL A 227 2.04 -0.85 -18.05
CA VAL A 227 0.74 -0.37 -17.54
C VAL A 227 0.55 -0.78 -16.08
N GLY A 228 0.93 -2.01 -15.76
CA GLY A 228 0.93 -2.60 -14.43
C GLY A 228 1.68 -1.77 -13.40
N ASP A 229 2.90 -1.35 -13.67
CA ASP A 229 3.68 -0.52 -12.74
C ASP A 229 2.98 0.80 -12.40
N ASN A 230 2.25 1.36 -13.36
CA ASN A 230 1.51 2.59 -13.15
C ASN A 230 0.23 2.38 -12.32
N VAL A 231 -0.48 1.27 -12.53
CA VAL A 231 -1.77 1.03 -11.86
C VAL A 231 -1.61 0.32 -10.50
N GLY A 232 -0.58 -0.50 -10.35
CA GLY A 232 -0.24 -1.21 -9.12
C GLY A 232 0.77 -0.42 -8.27
N ASP A 233 1.98 -0.28 -8.79
CA ASP A 233 3.10 0.27 -8.00
C ASP A 233 2.98 1.78 -7.79
N CYS A 234 2.46 2.54 -8.75
CA CYS A 234 2.18 3.98 -8.57
C CYS A 234 0.83 4.24 -7.91
N ALA A 235 -0.28 3.95 -8.61
CA ALA A 235 -1.61 4.31 -8.12
C ALA A 235 -1.97 3.56 -6.84
N GLY A 236 -1.72 2.24 -6.80
CA GLY A 236 -1.96 1.40 -5.64
C GLY A 236 -1.14 1.84 -4.43
N MET A 237 0.16 2.15 -4.61
CA MET A 237 0.96 2.68 -3.49
C MET A 237 0.47 4.04 -3.03
N ALA A 238 0.20 4.99 -3.93
CA ALA A 238 -0.24 6.32 -3.53
C ALA A 238 -1.53 6.25 -2.69
N ALA A 239 -2.47 5.36 -3.04
CA ALA A 239 -3.67 5.08 -2.25
C ALA A 239 -3.36 4.42 -0.90
N ASP A 240 -2.46 3.43 -0.86
CA ASP A 240 -2.01 2.73 0.36
C ASP A 240 -1.33 3.69 1.37
N VAL A 241 -0.48 4.57 0.86
CA VAL A 241 0.20 5.58 1.68
C VAL A 241 -0.74 6.71 2.09
N PHE A 242 -1.66 7.13 1.21
CA PHE A 242 -2.70 8.09 1.53
C PHE A 242 -3.52 7.63 2.73
N GLU A 243 -3.98 6.38 2.67
CA GLU A 243 -4.76 5.83 3.76
C GLU A 243 -3.90 5.67 5.02
N SER A 244 -2.67 5.17 4.91
CA SER A 244 -1.78 5.03 6.07
C SER A 244 -1.60 6.39 6.78
N TYR A 245 -1.44 7.46 6.00
CA TYR A 245 -1.34 8.84 6.47
C TYR A 245 -2.60 9.31 7.20
N GLU A 246 -3.76 8.99 6.66
CA GLU A 246 -5.05 9.45 7.15
C GLU A 246 -5.52 8.67 8.39
N VAL A 247 -5.45 7.34 8.37
CA VAL A 247 -5.89 6.48 9.46
C VAL A 247 -5.07 6.69 10.73
N THR A 248 -3.75 6.86 10.61
CA THR A 248 -2.90 7.19 11.77
C THR A 248 -3.20 8.58 12.32
N LEU A 249 -3.55 9.55 11.46
CA LEU A 249 -4.01 10.87 11.89
C LEU A 249 -5.34 10.77 12.65
N VAL A 250 -6.32 10.03 12.10
CA VAL A 250 -7.62 9.79 12.75
C VAL A 250 -7.45 9.07 14.08
N ALA A 251 -6.60 8.03 14.15
CA ALA A 251 -6.30 7.32 15.39
C ALA A 251 -5.74 8.26 16.47
N ALA A 252 -4.78 9.12 16.11
CA ALA A 252 -4.20 10.09 17.04
C ALA A 252 -5.25 11.12 17.51
N ILE A 253 -6.11 11.61 16.60
CA ILE A 253 -7.18 12.55 16.94
C ILE A 253 -8.17 11.92 17.94
N ILE A 254 -8.61 10.69 17.69
CA ILE A 254 -9.56 9.99 18.56
C ILE A 254 -8.93 9.72 19.94
N LEU A 255 -7.68 9.28 19.99
CA LEU A 255 -6.98 9.05 21.26
C LEU A 255 -6.70 10.35 22.03
N GLY A 256 -6.40 11.45 21.33
CA GLY A 256 -6.27 12.77 21.96
C GLY A 256 -7.58 13.23 22.61
N ALA A 257 -8.72 12.87 22.02
CA ALA A 257 -10.05 13.13 22.58
C ALA A 257 -10.36 12.23 23.79
N ALA A 258 -9.98 10.96 23.72
CA ALA A 258 -10.12 10.02 24.83
C ALA A 258 -9.33 10.52 26.06
N VAL A 259 -8.06 10.86 25.87
CA VAL A 259 -7.20 11.43 26.92
C VAL A 259 -7.79 12.71 27.50
N THR A 260 -8.36 13.58 26.66
CA THR A 260 -9.02 14.82 27.10
C THR A 260 -10.14 14.54 28.10
N THR A 261 -10.93 13.50 27.82
CA THR A 261 -12.04 13.07 28.66
C THR A 261 -11.53 12.45 29.96
N HIS A 262 -10.56 11.55 29.87
CA HIS A 262 -9.95 10.88 31.03
C HIS A 262 -9.27 11.83 32.00
N LEU A 263 -8.47 12.76 31.48
CA LEU A 263 -7.78 13.75 32.29
C LEU A 263 -8.67 14.93 32.70
N LYS A 264 -9.95 14.95 32.26
CA LYS A 264 -10.94 16.00 32.55
C LYS A 264 -10.45 17.41 32.20
N LEU A 265 -9.80 17.54 31.03
CA LEU A 265 -9.11 18.77 30.60
C LEU A 265 -10.06 19.84 30.03
N GLY A 266 -11.36 19.54 29.87
CA GLY A 266 -12.34 20.47 29.32
C GLY A 266 -11.92 21.03 27.97
N ALA A 267 -12.13 22.33 27.76
CA ALA A 267 -11.80 23.00 26.49
C ALA A 267 -10.29 23.01 26.16
N ILE A 268 -9.41 22.90 27.17
CA ILE A 268 -7.96 22.88 26.99
C ILE A 268 -7.49 21.57 26.33
N GLY A 269 -8.19 20.46 26.60
CA GLY A 269 -7.84 19.16 25.99
C GLY A 269 -8.01 19.10 24.47
N LEU A 270 -8.79 20.02 23.90
CA LEU A 270 -8.90 20.18 22.44
C LEU A 270 -7.54 20.43 21.76
N THR A 271 -6.54 20.89 22.52
CA THR A 271 -5.15 20.99 22.08
C THR A 271 -4.58 19.62 21.71
N LEU A 272 -4.87 18.55 22.45
CA LEU A 272 -4.45 17.18 22.14
C LEU A 272 -5.14 16.64 20.88
N VAL A 273 -6.37 17.07 20.61
CA VAL A 273 -7.12 16.69 19.39
C VAL A 273 -6.51 17.35 18.15
N VAL A 274 -6.04 18.59 18.26
CA VAL A 274 -5.52 19.38 17.13
C VAL A 274 -4.01 19.18 16.90
N TYR A 275 -3.27 18.82 17.94
CA TYR A 275 -1.82 18.59 17.86
C TYR A 275 -1.40 17.62 16.72
N PRO A 276 -2.08 16.47 16.51
CA PRO A 276 -1.80 15.59 15.37
C PRO A 276 -1.82 16.28 14.01
N LEU A 277 -2.78 17.18 13.77
CA LEU A 277 -2.90 17.93 12.51
C LEU A 277 -1.70 18.85 12.27
N LEU A 278 -1.22 19.49 13.34
CA LEU A 278 -0.07 20.40 13.27
C LEU A 278 1.24 19.64 13.04
N ILE A 279 1.40 18.47 13.66
CA ILE A 279 2.53 17.56 13.39
C ILE A 279 2.57 17.17 11.91
N ARG A 280 1.41 16.86 11.33
CA ARG A 280 1.29 16.56 9.90
C ARG A 280 1.62 17.75 9.00
N ALA A 281 1.24 18.96 9.38
CA ALA A 281 1.57 20.18 8.65
C ALA A 281 3.09 20.44 8.62
N ILE A 282 3.81 20.16 9.71
CA ILE A 282 5.28 20.21 9.74
C ILE A 282 5.87 19.21 8.73
N GLY A 283 5.32 18.00 8.68
CA GLY A 283 5.73 16.96 7.74
C GLY A 283 5.64 17.37 6.26
N VAL A 284 4.61 18.15 5.91
CA VAL A 284 4.48 18.74 4.56
C VAL A 284 5.65 19.66 4.23
N ILE A 285 5.98 20.58 5.14
CA ILE A 285 7.08 21.54 4.96
C ILE A 285 8.42 20.80 4.90
N ALA A 286 8.63 19.85 5.80
CA ALA A 286 9.83 19.03 5.84
C ALA A 286 10.00 18.18 4.58
N SER A 287 8.91 17.67 4.01
CA SER A 287 8.94 16.92 2.74
C SER A 287 9.35 17.82 1.58
N ILE A 288 8.82 19.05 1.51
CA ILE A 288 9.20 20.04 0.48
C ILE A 288 10.70 20.36 0.57
N ILE A 289 11.22 20.62 1.77
CA ILE A 289 12.64 20.91 1.99
C ILE A 289 13.51 19.70 1.63
N GLY A 290 13.09 18.49 2.03
CA GLY A 290 13.76 17.25 1.66
C GLY A 290 13.86 17.07 0.14
N ILE A 291 12.75 17.26 -0.58
CA ILE A 291 12.70 17.11 -2.04
C ILE A 291 13.67 18.08 -2.74
N TYR A 292 13.76 19.34 -2.29
CA TYR A 292 14.73 20.30 -2.83
C TYR A 292 16.19 19.96 -2.48
N SER A 293 16.42 19.18 -1.44
CA SER A 293 17.75 18.82 -0.96
C SER A 293 18.37 17.65 -1.72
N VAL A 294 17.61 16.93 -2.54
CA VAL A 294 18.12 15.88 -3.43
C VAL A 294 18.92 16.52 -4.56
N LYS A 295 20.24 16.31 -4.55
CA LYS A 295 21.18 16.89 -5.51
C LYS A 295 22.00 15.81 -6.22
N GLY A 296 21.75 15.63 -7.52
CA GLY A 296 22.47 14.70 -8.38
C GLY A 296 23.69 15.32 -9.06
N SER A 297 24.52 14.47 -9.66
CA SER A 297 25.68 14.82 -10.48
C SER A 297 25.70 13.96 -11.74
N ASP A 298 26.31 14.45 -12.83
CA ASP A 298 26.50 13.68 -14.08
C ASP A 298 27.69 12.71 -14.02
N ASP A 299 28.09 12.31 -12.82
CA ASP A 299 29.09 11.26 -12.62
C ASP A 299 28.43 9.89 -12.75
N MET A 300 28.81 9.11 -13.76
CA MET A 300 28.28 7.77 -14.00
C MET A 300 28.58 6.78 -12.86
N ASN A 301 29.56 7.04 -12.00
CA ASN A 301 29.84 6.22 -10.82
C ASN A 301 29.00 6.60 -9.59
N MET A 302 28.19 7.65 -9.69
CA MET A 302 27.34 8.10 -8.61
C MET A 302 26.19 7.11 -8.37
N ASN A 303 25.97 6.77 -7.10
CA ASN A 303 24.80 5.99 -6.69
C ASN A 303 23.60 6.94 -6.45
N PRO A 304 22.48 6.81 -7.19
CA PRO A 304 21.28 7.64 -7.01
C PRO A 304 20.66 7.55 -5.61
N MET A 305 20.89 6.48 -4.85
CA MET A 305 20.41 6.36 -3.46
C MET A 305 21.06 7.38 -2.51
N LYS A 306 22.32 7.77 -2.74
CA LYS A 306 23.02 8.72 -1.84
C LYS A 306 22.30 10.07 -1.72
N PRO A 307 21.96 10.79 -2.82
CA PRO A 307 21.27 12.07 -2.73
C PRO A 307 19.83 11.94 -2.23
N ILE A 308 19.15 10.83 -2.57
CA ILE A 308 17.82 10.50 -2.08
C ILE A 308 17.86 10.33 -0.55
N ASN A 309 18.78 9.53 -0.03
CA ASN A 309 18.97 9.33 1.41
C ASN A 309 19.29 10.66 2.10
N TYR A 310 20.16 11.49 1.52
CA TYR A 310 20.47 12.81 2.08
C TYR A 310 19.23 13.71 2.19
N GLY A 311 18.38 13.73 1.17
CA GLY A 311 17.10 14.45 1.20
C GLY A 311 16.16 13.92 2.30
N TYR A 312 16.11 12.59 2.47
CA TYR A 312 15.34 11.95 3.53
C TYR A 312 15.84 12.32 4.92
N TRP A 313 17.15 12.28 5.16
CA TRP A 313 17.77 12.70 6.43
C TRP A 313 17.48 14.14 6.78
N ILE A 314 17.54 15.05 5.79
CA ILE A 314 17.15 16.45 6.00
C ILE A 314 15.67 16.56 6.36
N SER A 315 14.79 15.85 5.64
CA SER A 315 13.36 15.84 5.93
C SER A 315 13.06 15.34 7.36
N ALA A 316 13.74 14.28 7.80
CA ALA A 316 13.64 13.73 9.15
C ALA A 316 14.16 14.71 10.22
N ALA A 317 15.30 15.36 9.97
CA ALA A 317 15.87 16.35 10.88
C ALA A 317 14.98 17.59 11.03
N VAL A 318 14.48 18.14 9.91
CA VAL A 318 13.55 19.28 9.90
C VAL A 318 12.25 18.93 10.62
N SER A 319 11.70 17.74 10.37
CA SER A 319 10.50 17.26 11.07
C SER A 319 10.74 17.20 12.58
N THR A 320 11.85 16.59 13.00
CA THR A 320 12.22 16.46 14.43
C THR A 320 12.34 17.83 15.10
N ILE A 321 13.08 18.76 14.51
CA ILE A 321 13.21 20.12 15.04
C ILE A 321 11.83 20.79 15.13
N GLY A 322 11.01 20.67 14.09
CA GLY A 322 9.64 21.18 14.08
C GLY A 322 8.78 20.59 15.20
N PHE A 323 8.89 19.30 15.49
CA PHE A 323 8.15 18.63 16.56
C PHE A 323 8.49 19.20 17.94
N TYR A 324 9.77 19.41 18.22
CA TYR A 324 10.21 19.98 19.49
C TYR A 324 9.76 21.44 19.63
N ILE A 325 9.92 22.25 18.58
CA ILE A 325 9.47 23.66 18.59
C ILE A 325 7.96 23.73 18.82
N LEU A 326 7.17 22.94 18.09
CA LEU A 326 5.73 22.93 18.21
C LEU A 326 5.26 22.44 19.57
N SER A 327 5.86 21.36 20.09
CA SER A 327 5.49 20.81 21.39
C SER A 327 5.83 21.77 22.52
N TYR A 328 6.98 22.44 22.47
CA TYR A 328 7.32 23.49 23.41
C TYR A 328 6.30 24.64 23.34
N TRP A 329 5.97 25.12 22.14
CA TRP A 329 5.04 26.23 21.99
C TRP A 329 3.65 25.90 22.53
N ILE A 330 3.16 24.67 22.28
CA ILE A 330 1.83 24.23 22.66
C ILE A 330 1.73 23.84 24.14
N PHE A 331 2.70 23.11 24.68
CA PHE A 331 2.56 22.50 26.02
C PHE A 331 3.38 23.21 27.11
N GLU A 332 4.29 24.11 26.75
CA GLU A 332 5.15 24.82 27.70
C GLU A 332 4.95 26.34 27.63
N ALA A 333 4.98 26.93 26.43
CA ALA A 333 4.85 28.38 26.25
C ALA A 333 3.40 28.87 26.44
N ASP A 334 2.41 28.05 26.08
CA ASP A 334 1.01 28.29 26.41
C ASP A 334 0.77 27.97 27.89
N GLY A 335 0.63 29.01 28.71
CA GLY A 335 0.42 28.89 30.15
C GLY A 335 -0.82 28.07 30.53
N ALA A 336 -1.87 28.02 29.70
CA ALA A 336 -3.08 27.25 29.98
C ALA A 336 -2.86 25.76 29.76
N ALA A 337 -2.20 25.38 28.64
CA ALA A 337 -1.83 23.99 28.38
C ALA A 337 -0.77 23.49 29.36
N LYS A 338 0.20 24.33 29.73
CA LYS A 338 1.20 24.00 30.75
C LYS A 338 0.55 23.74 32.12
N ALA A 339 -0.38 24.59 32.54
CA ALA A 339 -1.08 24.40 33.81
C ALA A 339 -1.88 23.08 33.84
N ALA A 340 -2.55 22.74 32.73
CA ALA A 340 -3.43 21.59 32.64
C ALA A 340 -2.71 20.25 32.35
N ILE A 341 -1.73 20.26 31.45
CA ILE A 341 -1.03 19.07 30.93
C ILE A 341 0.42 19.07 31.41
N GLY A 342 1.13 20.19 31.28
CA GLY A 342 2.56 20.32 31.63
C GLY A 342 2.88 19.98 33.09
N SER A 343 1.93 20.16 34.00
CA SER A 343 2.05 19.73 35.42
C SER A 343 2.09 18.22 35.62
N LYS A 344 1.57 17.42 34.66
CA LYS A 344 1.56 15.95 34.70
C LYS A 344 2.52 15.33 33.69
N PHE A 345 2.64 15.92 32.50
CA PHE A 345 3.47 15.43 31.41
C PHE A 345 4.23 16.58 30.76
N GLU A 346 5.55 16.48 30.83
CA GLU A 346 6.47 17.45 30.21
C GLU A 346 6.29 17.52 28.68
N TRP A 347 6.38 18.73 28.13
CA TRP A 347 6.17 19.02 26.71
C TRP A 347 7.06 18.18 25.76
N TRP A 348 8.29 17.86 26.19
CA TRP A 348 9.25 17.13 25.35
C TRP A 348 8.82 15.70 25.09
N ARG A 349 8.00 15.08 25.96
CA ARG A 349 7.54 13.70 25.81
C ARG A 349 6.72 13.52 24.54
N PHE A 350 5.90 14.50 24.19
CA PHE A 350 5.10 14.51 22.96
C PHE A 350 6.00 14.58 21.72
N ALA A 351 7.01 15.46 21.73
CA ALA A 351 7.99 15.56 20.64
C ALA A 351 8.82 14.27 20.51
N THR A 352 9.25 13.68 21.63
CA THR A 352 10.00 12.42 21.66
C THR A 352 9.16 11.25 21.17
N ALA A 353 7.86 11.20 21.46
CA ALA A 353 6.97 10.18 20.91
C ALA A 353 6.90 10.25 19.37
N ASN A 354 6.83 11.44 18.78
CA ASN A 354 6.93 11.61 17.32
C ASN A 354 8.33 11.24 16.80
N LEU A 355 9.41 11.64 17.48
CA LEU A 355 10.77 11.26 17.11
C LEU A 355 10.97 9.73 17.11
N MET A 356 10.39 9.02 18.07
CA MET A 356 10.42 7.56 18.10
C MET A 356 9.83 6.93 16.84
N GLY A 357 8.82 7.56 16.24
CA GLY A 357 8.29 7.19 14.94
C GLY A 357 9.32 7.28 13.81
N ILE A 358 10.06 8.39 13.74
CA ILE A 358 11.16 8.57 12.77
C ILE A 358 12.26 7.54 13.02
N ILE A 359 12.62 7.28 14.28
CA ILE A 359 13.61 6.25 14.63
C ILE A 359 13.13 4.88 14.18
N LEU A 360 11.86 4.53 14.41
CA LEU A 360 11.28 3.29 13.92
C LEU A 360 11.36 3.20 12.39
N ALA A 361 11.09 4.31 11.67
CA ALA A 361 11.22 4.36 10.21
C ALA A 361 12.63 3.94 9.78
N LEU A 362 13.64 4.53 10.40
CA LEU A 362 15.06 4.25 10.12
C LEU A 362 15.45 2.81 10.45
N VAL A 363 14.95 2.26 11.56
CA VAL A 363 15.23 0.87 11.94
C VAL A 363 14.60 -0.09 10.92
N ILE A 364 13.34 0.13 10.53
CA ILE A 364 12.65 -0.71 9.55
C ILE A 364 13.31 -0.62 8.18
N GLU A 365 13.71 0.58 7.75
CA GLU A 365 14.49 0.80 6.52
C GLU A 365 15.78 -0.04 6.56
N ARG A 366 16.55 0.01 7.66
CA ARG A 366 17.81 -0.73 7.79
C ARG A 366 17.63 -2.24 7.85
N LEU A 367 16.58 -2.70 8.52
CA LEU A 367 16.24 -4.12 8.54
C LEU A 367 15.87 -4.59 7.13
N THR A 368 15.01 -3.85 6.43
CA THR A 368 14.59 -4.18 5.07
C THR A 368 15.80 -4.18 4.12
N GLU A 369 16.62 -3.12 4.15
CA GLU A 369 17.86 -3.03 3.36
C GLU A 369 18.78 -4.24 3.61
N HIS A 370 18.94 -4.69 4.86
CA HIS A 370 19.79 -5.84 5.18
C HIS A 370 19.33 -7.13 4.48
N PHE A 371 18.02 -7.36 4.40
CA PHE A 371 17.46 -8.58 3.83
C PHE A 371 17.26 -8.50 2.31
N THR A 372 17.08 -7.31 1.74
CA THR A 372 16.71 -7.18 0.32
C THR A 372 17.78 -6.54 -0.54
N ALA A 373 18.74 -5.77 -0.03
CA ALA A 373 19.68 -5.08 -0.91
C ALA A 373 20.72 -6.02 -1.55
N ILE A 374 21.03 -5.76 -2.83
CA ILE A 374 21.85 -6.57 -3.74
C ILE A 374 23.19 -7.01 -3.14
N ASP A 375 23.85 -6.14 -2.37
CA ASP A 375 25.19 -6.38 -1.83
C ASP A 375 25.20 -6.96 -0.40
N LYS A 376 24.03 -7.26 0.17
CA LYS A 376 23.95 -7.80 1.53
C LYS A 376 23.99 -9.31 1.52
N LYS A 377 24.44 -9.87 2.66
CA LYS A 377 24.65 -11.31 2.83
C LYS A 377 23.43 -12.16 2.44
N PRO A 378 22.18 -11.87 2.86
CA PRO A 378 21.04 -12.72 2.51
C PRO A 378 20.81 -12.87 1.00
N VAL A 379 20.89 -11.77 0.26
CA VAL A 379 20.72 -11.78 -1.21
C VAL A 379 21.88 -12.50 -1.90
N VAL A 380 23.11 -12.24 -1.46
CA VAL A 380 24.31 -12.90 -2.01
C VAL A 380 24.27 -14.42 -1.78
N GLU A 381 23.79 -14.87 -0.61
CA GLU A 381 23.61 -16.30 -0.34
C GLU A 381 22.49 -16.92 -1.19
N ALA A 382 21.38 -16.21 -1.42
CA ALA A 382 20.34 -16.67 -2.34
C ALA A 382 20.83 -16.77 -3.79
N ALA A 383 21.63 -15.80 -4.24
CA ALA A 383 22.29 -15.86 -5.54
C ALA A 383 23.28 -17.04 -5.62
N LYS A 384 24.03 -17.35 -4.55
CA LYS A 384 24.88 -18.56 -4.48
C LYS A 384 24.09 -19.86 -4.52
N ALA A 385 22.90 -19.89 -3.91
CA ALA A 385 22.04 -21.07 -3.90
C ALA A 385 21.62 -21.51 -5.31
N SER A 386 21.54 -20.57 -6.25
CA SER A 386 21.21 -20.84 -7.67
C SER A 386 22.07 -21.91 -8.34
N LYS A 387 23.32 -22.11 -7.89
CA LYS A 387 24.21 -23.20 -8.36
C LYS A 387 23.63 -24.61 -8.18
N THR A 388 22.66 -24.74 -7.28
CA THR A 388 21.99 -26.01 -6.96
C THR A 388 20.53 -26.04 -7.44
N GLY A 389 20.13 -25.05 -8.23
CA GLY A 389 18.82 -24.96 -8.90
C GLY A 389 17.77 -24.11 -8.17
N PRO A 390 16.55 -24.02 -8.74
CA PRO A 390 15.49 -23.14 -8.23
C PRO A 390 15.03 -23.47 -6.81
N ALA A 391 15.03 -24.76 -6.44
CA ALA A 391 14.50 -25.20 -5.14
C ALA A 391 15.26 -24.57 -3.97
N THR A 392 16.59 -24.50 -4.04
CA THR A 392 17.43 -23.93 -2.98
C THR A 392 17.41 -22.41 -2.98
N VAL A 393 17.20 -21.76 -4.13
CA VAL A 393 16.91 -20.32 -4.22
C VAL A 393 15.64 -19.99 -3.44
N ILE A 394 14.56 -20.75 -3.68
CA ILE A 394 13.29 -20.59 -2.96
C ILE A 394 13.50 -20.84 -1.46
N LEU A 395 14.16 -21.92 -1.06
CA LEU A 395 14.41 -22.20 0.37
C LEU A 395 15.20 -21.07 1.06
N SER A 396 16.20 -20.50 0.37
CA SER A 396 17.02 -19.40 0.90
C SER A 396 16.17 -18.14 1.15
N GLY A 397 15.38 -17.72 0.16
CA GLY A 397 14.53 -16.53 0.31
C GLY A 397 13.39 -16.74 1.29
N PHE A 398 12.80 -17.94 1.33
CA PHE A 398 11.73 -18.28 2.27
C PHE A 398 12.21 -18.19 3.73
N GLY A 399 13.37 -18.79 4.03
CA GLY A 399 13.98 -18.73 5.36
C GLY A 399 14.33 -17.30 5.79
N ALA A 400 14.97 -16.53 4.92
CA ALA A 400 15.34 -15.13 5.20
C ALA A 400 14.10 -14.23 5.38
N GLY A 401 13.05 -14.44 4.58
CA GLY A 401 11.79 -13.73 4.73
C GLY A 401 11.15 -13.96 6.10
N LEU A 402 11.09 -15.23 6.55
CA LEU A 402 10.56 -15.58 7.87
C LEU A 402 11.37 -14.90 8.98
N GLU A 403 12.69 -14.95 8.92
CA GLU A 403 13.56 -14.29 9.90
C GLU A 403 13.34 -12.77 9.93
N SER A 404 13.27 -12.13 8.76
CA SER A 404 13.08 -10.68 8.66
C SER A 404 11.77 -10.20 9.31
N SER A 405 10.73 -11.03 9.27
CA SER A 405 9.43 -10.72 9.89
C SER A 405 9.53 -10.62 11.41
N VAL A 406 10.35 -11.46 12.04
CA VAL A 406 10.57 -11.47 13.49
C VAL A 406 11.28 -10.19 13.93
N TRP A 407 12.35 -9.81 13.24
CA TRP A 407 13.09 -8.59 13.57
C TRP A 407 12.25 -7.32 13.40
N SER A 408 11.38 -7.28 12.39
CA SER A 408 10.44 -6.18 12.19
C SER A 408 9.45 -6.07 13.35
N VAL A 409 8.88 -7.19 13.82
CA VAL A 409 8.00 -7.21 15.00
C VAL A 409 8.73 -6.73 16.26
N VAL A 410 9.98 -7.13 16.47
CA VAL A 410 10.80 -6.67 17.60
C VAL A 410 10.99 -5.15 17.55
N ALA A 411 11.30 -4.59 16.39
CA ALA A 411 11.46 -3.13 16.22
C ALA A 411 10.17 -2.37 16.57
N ILE A 412 9.02 -2.83 16.05
CA ILE A 412 7.71 -2.24 16.34
C ILE A 412 7.37 -2.36 17.84
N SER A 413 7.63 -3.52 18.45
CA SER A 413 7.43 -3.74 19.89
C SER A 413 8.28 -2.78 20.73
N GLY A 414 9.50 -2.49 20.29
CA GLY A 414 10.38 -1.51 20.93
C GLY A 414 9.79 -0.09 20.88
N ALA A 415 9.18 0.31 19.76
CA ALA A 415 8.51 1.61 19.65
C ALA A 415 7.27 1.71 20.55
N ILE A 416 6.46 0.64 20.62
CA ILE A 416 5.31 0.56 21.53
C ILE A 416 5.78 0.66 22.99
N LEU A 417 6.79 -0.12 23.37
CA LEU A 417 7.36 -0.12 24.71
C LEU A 417 7.92 1.25 25.09
N GLY A 418 8.69 1.90 24.21
CA GLY A 418 9.24 3.21 24.52
C GLY A 418 8.14 4.26 24.73
N SER A 419 7.01 4.16 24.04
CA SER A 419 5.84 5.01 24.30
C SER A 419 5.24 4.78 25.69
N MET A 420 5.11 3.51 26.11
CA MET A 420 4.70 3.16 27.47
C MET A 420 5.67 3.67 28.54
N LEU A 421 6.97 3.71 28.25
CA LEU A 421 7.99 4.25 29.14
C LEU A 421 7.93 5.78 29.21
N LEU A 422 7.70 6.47 28.09
CA LEU A 422 7.56 7.93 28.03
C LEU A 422 6.36 8.44 28.85
N PHE A 423 5.25 7.71 28.81
CA PHE A 423 4.00 8.06 29.50
C PHE A 423 3.67 7.11 30.66
N LYS A 424 4.72 6.62 31.33
CA LYS A 424 4.59 5.68 32.45
C LYS A 424 3.57 6.17 33.49
N GLY A 425 2.66 5.27 33.87
CA GLY A 425 1.63 5.51 34.87
C GLY A 425 0.27 5.95 34.30
N ASP A 426 0.18 6.21 32.99
CA ASP A 426 -1.06 6.59 32.32
C ASP A 426 -1.23 5.80 31.00
N PRO A 427 -2.03 4.72 30.99
CA PRO A 427 -2.24 3.89 29.81
C PRO A 427 -2.87 4.61 28.62
N GLU A 428 -3.69 5.65 28.87
CA GLU A 428 -4.33 6.40 27.80
C GLU A 428 -3.35 7.33 27.11
N MET A 429 -2.50 8.01 27.89
CA MET A 429 -1.42 8.80 27.35
C MET A 429 -0.37 7.95 26.64
N ALA A 430 -0.09 6.74 27.14
CA ALA A 430 0.77 5.79 26.44
C ALA A 430 0.18 5.40 25.07
N ALA A 431 -1.13 5.11 24.99
CA ALA A 431 -1.79 4.82 23.73
C ALA A 431 -1.76 6.01 22.76
N TYR A 432 -2.02 7.23 23.26
CA TYR A 432 -1.86 8.45 22.47
C TYR A 432 -0.42 8.63 21.98
N GLY A 433 0.58 8.35 22.82
CA GLY A 433 1.98 8.34 22.44
C GLY A 433 2.29 7.34 21.32
N ILE A 434 1.69 6.14 21.32
CA ILE A 434 1.83 5.15 20.24
C ILE A 434 1.31 5.74 18.92
N ALA A 435 0.15 6.42 18.97
CA ALA A 435 -0.40 7.10 17.81
C ALA A 435 0.51 8.23 17.32
N LEU A 436 1.12 9.02 18.22
CA LEU A 436 2.11 10.04 17.89
C LEU A 436 3.37 9.43 17.24
N SER A 437 3.85 8.28 17.71
CA SER A 437 4.91 7.54 17.01
C SER A 437 4.48 7.14 15.60
N GLY A 438 3.22 6.77 15.38
CA GLY A 438 2.67 6.56 14.04
C GLY A 438 2.71 7.81 13.16
N LEU A 439 2.40 9.00 13.71
CA LEU A 439 2.51 10.27 12.99
C LEU A 439 3.96 10.59 12.62
N GLY A 440 4.88 10.34 13.55
CA GLY A 440 6.31 10.50 13.35
C GLY A 440 6.88 9.59 12.27
N LEU A 441 6.47 8.33 12.27
CA LEU A 441 6.82 7.32 11.25
C LEU A 441 6.41 7.77 9.84
N LEU A 442 5.29 8.49 9.75
CA LEU A 442 4.75 9.07 8.51
C LEU A 442 4.98 10.58 8.38
N ALA A 443 5.91 11.15 9.13
CA ALA A 443 6.16 12.59 9.12
C ALA A 443 6.58 13.06 7.73
N THR A 444 7.47 12.32 7.09
CA THR A 444 8.10 12.65 5.81
C THR A 444 7.37 11.98 4.64
N THR A 445 6.07 11.71 4.76
CA THR A 445 5.29 10.95 3.76
C THR A 445 5.38 11.53 2.35
N GLY A 446 5.38 12.86 2.21
CA GLY A 446 5.52 13.49 0.89
C GLY A 446 6.87 13.17 0.23
N PHE A 447 7.94 13.04 1.03
CA PHE A 447 9.25 12.59 0.56
C PHE A 447 9.29 11.07 0.33
N MET A 448 8.76 10.27 1.25
CA MET A 448 8.77 8.81 1.14
C MET A 448 8.03 8.34 -0.12
N LEU A 449 6.86 8.92 -0.40
CA LEU A 449 6.13 8.59 -1.62
C LEU A 449 6.82 9.13 -2.89
N ALA A 450 7.60 10.20 -2.79
CA ALA A 450 8.45 10.66 -3.90
C ALA A 450 9.55 9.65 -4.23
N MET A 451 10.18 9.11 -3.19
CA MET A 451 11.18 8.05 -3.29
C MET A 451 10.59 6.74 -3.83
N ASP A 452 9.37 6.41 -3.41
CA ASP A 452 8.68 5.21 -3.89
C ASP A 452 8.26 5.33 -5.35
N THR A 453 7.50 6.38 -5.68
CA THR A 453 6.97 6.61 -7.04
C THR A 453 8.10 6.84 -8.05
N TYR A 454 9.28 7.29 -7.60
CA TYR A 454 10.49 7.33 -8.43
C TYR A 454 10.82 5.97 -9.05
N GLY A 455 10.61 4.86 -8.33
CA GLY A 455 10.94 3.52 -8.79
C GLY A 455 10.17 3.12 -10.04
N PRO A 456 8.82 3.02 -9.99
CA PRO A 456 8.01 2.69 -11.17
C PRO A 456 8.19 3.66 -12.35
N ILE A 457 8.51 4.93 -12.08
CA ILE A 457 8.79 5.90 -13.14
C ILE A 457 10.10 5.55 -13.86
N ALA A 458 11.13 5.16 -13.11
CA ALA A 458 12.42 4.75 -13.67
C ALA A 458 12.32 3.41 -14.42
N ASP A 459 11.55 2.49 -13.87
CA ASP A 459 11.20 1.18 -14.43
C ASP A 459 10.56 1.33 -15.82
N ASN A 460 9.45 2.04 -15.89
CA ASN A 460 8.80 2.37 -17.17
C ASN A 460 9.67 3.22 -18.12
N ALA A 461 10.56 4.06 -17.58
CA ALA A 461 11.48 4.81 -18.42
C ALA A 461 12.47 3.87 -19.13
N ASN A 462 12.93 2.82 -18.43
CA ASN A 462 13.74 1.76 -19.00
C ASN A 462 12.95 0.96 -20.05
N GLY A 463 11.72 0.53 -19.74
CA GLY A 463 10.85 -0.17 -20.68
C GLY A 463 10.54 0.65 -21.94
N ILE A 464 10.21 1.94 -21.81
CA ILE A 464 10.03 2.84 -22.95
C ILE A 464 11.31 2.98 -23.77
N PHE A 465 12.47 3.05 -23.10
CA PHE A 465 13.76 3.18 -23.77
C PHE A 465 14.05 1.96 -24.67
N GLU A 466 13.79 0.75 -24.16
CA GLU A 466 13.95 -0.50 -24.89
C GLU A 466 12.91 -0.66 -26.00
N MET A 467 11.61 -0.52 -25.67
CA MET A 467 10.50 -0.68 -26.61
C MET A 467 10.50 0.34 -27.76
N SER A 468 11.05 1.53 -27.54
CA SER A 468 11.14 2.55 -28.60
C SER A 468 12.35 2.34 -29.53
N GLY A 469 13.27 1.46 -29.17
CA GLY A 469 14.55 1.29 -29.87
C GLY A 469 15.50 2.47 -29.69
N ALA A 470 15.33 3.28 -28.63
CA ALA A 470 16.08 4.51 -28.41
C ALA A 470 17.60 4.30 -28.34
N LEU A 471 18.06 3.15 -27.83
CA LEU A 471 19.48 2.81 -27.81
C LEU A 471 20.09 2.79 -29.20
N LYS A 472 19.41 2.12 -30.14
CA LYS A 472 19.87 1.98 -31.51
C LYS A 472 19.86 3.33 -32.23
N ASP A 473 18.97 4.23 -31.85
CA ASP A 473 18.89 5.60 -32.38
C ASP A 473 19.98 6.52 -31.78
N ALA A 474 20.36 6.29 -30.51
CA ALA A 474 21.40 7.05 -29.81
C ALA A 474 22.83 6.59 -30.12
N GLY A 475 23.00 5.36 -30.62
CA GLY A 475 24.29 4.72 -30.90
C GLY A 475 24.79 3.84 -29.74
N GLU A 476 25.51 2.75 -30.08
CA GLU A 476 26.01 1.74 -29.11
C GLU A 476 26.95 2.31 -28.04
N ASP A 477 27.59 3.46 -28.32
CA ASP A 477 28.48 4.17 -27.38
C ASP A 477 27.71 5.01 -26.34
N SER A 478 26.38 5.07 -26.40
CA SER A 478 25.56 5.86 -25.48
C SER A 478 25.48 5.22 -24.10
N ASP A 479 25.85 5.97 -23.06
CA ASP A 479 25.65 5.56 -21.67
C ASP A 479 24.17 5.58 -21.23
N ALA A 480 23.24 6.04 -22.08
CA ALA A 480 21.83 6.24 -21.74
C ALA A 480 21.13 4.99 -21.22
N GLN A 481 21.38 3.81 -21.80
CA GLN A 481 20.83 2.54 -21.29
C GLN A 481 21.33 2.24 -19.87
N LYS A 482 22.62 2.50 -19.60
CA LYS A 482 23.19 2.34 -18.26
C LYS A 482 22.58 3.33 -17.27
N ILE A 483 22.21 4.53 -17.73
CA ILE A 483 21.54 5.53 -16.90
C ILE A 483 20.16 5.02 -16.48
N VAL A 484 19.29 4.63 -17.42
CA VAL A 484 17.93 4.16 -17.08
C VAL A 484 17.96 2.89 -16.23
N ALA A 485 18.82 1.92 -16.55
CA ALA A 485 18.97 0.71 -15.75
C ALA A 485 19.46 0.98 -14.32
N LYS A 486 20.39 1.93 -14.13
CA LYS A 486 20.83 2.34 -12.78
C LYS A 486 19.73 3.03 -11.99
N LEU A 487 18.90 3.83 -12.65
CA LEU A 487 17.78 4.50 -11.99
C LEU A 487 16.74 3.47 -11.51
N ASP A 488 16.42 2.50 -12.36
CA ASP A 488 15.51 1.38 -12.07
C ASP A 488 16.02 0.50 -10.91
N ALA A 489 17.28 0.09 -10.92
CA ALA A 489 17.87 -0.71 -9.83
C ALA A 489 17.76 -0.03 -8.45
N VAL A 490 17.92 1.29 -8.41
CA VAL A 490 17.68 2.10 -7.20
C VAL A 490 16.19 2.11 -6.86
N GLY A 491 15.32 2.22 -7.86
CA GLY A 491 13.87 2.11 -7.73
C GLY A 491 13.41 0.84 -7.01
N ASN A 492 13.94 -0.33 -7.35
CA ASN A 492 13.58 -1.57 -6.67
C ASN A 492 13.95 -1.58 -5.18
N THR A 493 15.09 -0.96 -4.84
CA THR A 493 15.48 -0.77 -3.44
C THR A 493 14.49 0.17 -2.74
N THR A 494 14.12 1.29 -3.36
CA THR A 494 13.18 2.24 -2.74
C THR A 494 11.78 1.64 -2.56
N LYS A 495 11.26 0.92 -3.56
CA LYS A 495 10.00 0.15 -3.49
C LYS A 495 9.99 -0.82 -2.30
N ALA A 496 11.11 -1.50 -2.03
CA ALA A 496 11.19 -2.42 -0.90
C ALA A 496 11.15 -1.70 0.46
N LEU A 497 11.93 -0.61 0.62
CA LEU A 497 12.01 0.14 1.87
C LEU A 497 10.66 0.73 2.27
N THR A 498 9.94 1.28 1.31
CA THR A 498 8.64 1.92 1.51
C THR A 498 7.54 0.91 1.85
N LYS A 499 7.58 -0.32 1.29
CA LYS A 499 6.70 -1.43 1.70
C LYS A 499 6.91 -1.79 3.17
N GLY A 500 8.17 -1.92 3.61
CA GLY A 500 8.49 -2.17 5.02
C GLY A 500 7.93 -1.09 5.95
N LEU A 501 8.06 0.18 5.56
CA LEU A 501 7.50 1.31 6.29
C LEU A 501 5.96 1.26 6.33
N ALA A 502 5.29 1.05 5.19
CA ALA A 502 3.84 0.95 5.11
C ALA A 502 3.31 -0.14 6.06
N ILE A 503 3.95 -1.30 6.09
CA ILE A 503 3.62 -2.42 6.98
C ILE A 503 3.80 -2.04 8.47
N ALA A 504 4.91 -1.42 8.85
CA ALA A 504 5.12 -0.95 10.23
C ALA A 504 4.06 0.07 10.66
N THR A 505 3.63 0.94 9.73
CA THR A 505 2.58 1.93 10.01
C THR A 505 1.22 1.28 10.23
N ALA A 506 0.90 0.19 9.50
CA ALA A 506 -0.30 -0.61 9.72
C ALA A 506 -0.43 -1.02 11.17
N VAL A 507 0.65 -1.60 11.71
CA VAL A 507 0.63 -2.19 13.04
C VAL A 507 0.53 -1.11 14.11
N ILE A 508 1.31 -0.03 13.99
CA ILE A 508 1.22 1.09 14.93
C ILE A 508 -0.18 1.73 14.89
N ALA A 509 -0.73 1.95 13.70
CA ALA A 509 -2.09 2.47 13.53
C ALA A 509 -3.14 1.53 14.14
N ALA A 510 -3.01 0.24 13.85
CA ALA A 510 -3.91 -0.80 14.35
C ALA A 510 -3.87 -0.89 15.88
N VAL A 511 -2.69 -0.87 16.50
CA VAL A 511 -2.55 -0.88 17.96
C VAL A 511 -3.14 0.39 18.58
N ALA A 512 -2.94 1.55 17.97
CA ALA A 512 -3.56 2.80 18.41
C ALA A 512 -5.10 2.74 18.32
N LEU A 513 -5.63 2.33 17.16
CA LEU A 513 -7.07 2.14 16.95
C LEU A 513 -7.65 1.05 17.84
N PHE A 514 -6.86 0.04 18.21
CA PHE A 514 -7.33 -1.02 19.09
C PHE A 514 -7.67 -0.49 20.48
N ARG A 515 -6.99 0.55 20.97
CA ARG A 515 -7.39 1.25 22.19
C ARG A 515 -8.69 2.03 22.02
N SER A 516 -8.88 2.69 20.86
CA SER A 516 -10.15 3.35 20.52
C SER A 516 -11.30 2.34 20.49
N TYR A 517 -11.07 1.20 19.85
CA TYR A 517 -12.01 0.09 19.80
C TYR A 517 -12.44 -0.36 21.20
N MET A 518 -11.48 -0.55 22.12
CA MET A 518 -11.80 -0.94 23.50
C MET A 518 -12.67 0.11 24.21
N ALA A 519 -12.47 1.40 23.93
CA ALA A 519 -13.31 2.48 24.47
C ALA A 519 -14.73 2.40 23.93
N ASP A 520 -14.89 2.31 22.60
CA ASP A 520 -16.20 2.24 21.95
C ASP A 520 -16.96 0.95 22.30
N ALA A 521 -16.23 -0.14 22.54
CA ALA A 521 -16.77 -1.42 22.97
C ALA A 521 -17.06 -1.51 24.49
N GLN A 522 -16.79 -0.46 25.28
CA GLN A 522 -16.93 -0.48 26.74
C GLN A 522 -16.11 -1.59 27.43
N LEU A 523 -14.91 -1.86 26.91
CA LEU A 523 -13.99 -2.91 27.37
C LEU A 523 -12.74 -2.37 28.09
N LEU A 524 -12.65 -1.06 28.34
CA LEU A 524 -11.46 -0.47 28.99
C LEU A 524 -11.23 -1.00 30.40
N ASP A 525 -12.29 -1.16 31.19
CA ASP A 525 -12.21 -1.62 32.59
C ASP A 525 -12.05 -3.14 32.70
N ILE A 526 -12.63 -3.89 31.76
CA ILE A 526 -12.62 -5.36 31.74
C ILE A 526 -11.35 -5.91 31.08
N GLY A 527 -10.88 -5.21 30.04
CA GLY A 527 -9.80 -5.65 29.18
C GLY A 527 -10.20 -6.71 28.15
N ILE A 528 -9.28 -7.01 27.24
CA ILE A 528 -9.38 -8.15 26.32
C ILE A 528 -8.67 -9.34 26.96
N ARG A 529 -9.47 -10.19 27.62
CA ARG A 529 -8.97 -11.32 28.42
C ARG A 529 -8.75 -12.55 27.56
N LEU A 530 -7.48 -12.90 27.30
CA LEU A 530 -7.11 -14.08 26.50
C LEU A 530 -7.54 -15.41 27.15
N ASP A 531 -7.75 -15.43 28.47
CA ASP A 531 -8.27 -16.59 29.20
C ASP A 531 -9.77 -16.84 28.95
N TRP A 532 -10.49 -15.88 28.35
CA TRP A 532 -11.87 -16.10 27.91
C TRP A 532 -11.88 -16.87 26.58
N THR A 533 -12.50 -18.05 26.59
CA THR A 533 -12.51 -18.96 25.43
C THR A 533 -13.00 -18.30 24.15
N VAL A 534 -14.01 -17.42 24.22
CA VAL A 534 -14.52 -16.68 23.05
C VAL A 534 -13.52 -15.66 22.50
N VAL A 535 -12.73 -15.02 23.36
CA VAL A 535 -11.65 -14.11 22.96
C VAL A 535 -10.55 -14.91 22.27
N PHE A 536 -10.19 -16.06 22.83
CA PHE A 536 -9.21 -16.95 22.23
C PHE A 536 -9.68 -17.50 20.87
N ILE A 537 -10.96 -17.90 20.73
CA ILE A 537 -11.54 -18.29 19.43
C ILE A 537 -11.46 -17.13 18.44
N GLY A 538 -11.83 -15.92 18.87
CA GLY A 538 -11.70 -14.71 18.06
C GLY A 538 -10.25 -14.54 17.56
N MET A 539 -9.27 -14.67 18.45
CA MET A 539 -7.84 -14.59 18.12
C MET A 539 -7.40 -15.65 17.11
N LEU A 540 -7.84 -16.90 17.25
CA LEU A 540 -7.55 -17.96 16.27
C LEU A 540 -8.12 -17.64 14.89
N ILE A 541 -9.37 -17.18 14.82
CA ILE A 541 -10.02 -16.80 13.56
C ILE A 541 -9.28 -15.61 12.94
N GLY A 542 -8.99 -14.58 13.75
CA GLY A 542 -8.25 -13.40 13.30
C GLY A 542 -6.86 -13.74 12.78
N GLY A 543 -6.17 -14.66 13.45
CA GLY A 543 -4.87 -15.18 13.02
C GLY A 543 -4.90 -15.92 11.66
N ALA A 544 -6.03 -16.55 11.33
CA ALA A 544 -6.19 -17.31 10.09
C ALA A 544 -6.55 -16.42 8.87
N VAL A 545 -7.20 -15.27 9.07
CA VAL A 545 -7.67 -14.41 7.98
C VAL A 545 -6.54 -13.92 7.07
N PRO A 546 -5.39 -13.41 7.58
CA PRO A 546 -4.27 -13.01 6.74
C PRO A 546 -3.74 -14.13 5.84
N PHE A 547 -3.68 -15.38 6.33
CA PHE A 547 -3.25 -16.52 5.53
C PHE A 547 -4.25 -16.82 4.40
N LEU A 548 -5.54 -16.82 4.70
CA LEU A 548 -6.58 -17.04 3.70
C LEU A 548 -6.60 -15.92 2.65
N PHE A 549 -6.43 -14.67 3.08
CA PHE A 549 -6.33 -13.53 2.21
C PHE A 549 -5.12 -13.62 1.27
N SER A 550 -3.94 -13.94 1.80
CA SER A 550 -2.73 -14.16 0.98
C SER A 550 -2.94 -15.28 -0.03
N SER A 551 -3.63 -16.37 0.35
CA SER A 551 -3.99 -17.44 -0.57
C SER A 551 -4.88 -16.96 -1.71
N PHE A 552 -5.89 -16.12 -1.43
CA PHE A 552 -6.75 -15.55 -2.47
C PHE A 552 -5.96 -14.68 -3.44
N ALA A 553 -5.08 -13.81 -2.93
CA ALA A 553 -4.26 -12.92 -3.73
C ALA A 553 -3.26 -13.69 -4.64
N ILE A 554 -2.52 -14.64 -4.08
CA ILE A 554 -1.53 -15.43 -4.83
C ILE A 554 -2.21 -16.27 -5.92
N ASN A 555 -3.33 -16.94 -5.59
CA ASN A 555 -4.04 -17.76 -6.57
C ASN A 555 -4.69 -16.93 -7.68
N ALA A 556 -5.11 -15.69 -7.39
CA ALA A 556 -5.62 -14.78 -8.40
C ALA A 556 -4.54 -14.39 -9.42
N VAL A 557 -3.33 -14.06 -8.95
CA VAL A 557 -2.17 -13.80 -9.84
C VAL A 557 -1.86 -15.04 -10.66
N ASN A 558 -1.77 -16.22 -10.03
CA ASN A 558 -1.44 -17.46 -10.74
C ASN A 558 -2.41 -17.77 -11.91
N ARG A 559 -3.73 -17.65 -11.68
CA ARG A 559 -4.73 -17.83 -12.74
C ARG A 559 -4.60 -16.80 -13.86
N ALA A 560 -4.36 -15.54 -13.50
CA ALA A 560 -4.22 -14.46 -14.46
C ALA A 560 -2.94 -14.60 -15.30
N ALA A 561 -1.82 -14.93 -14.66
CA ALA A 561 -0.54 -15.20 -15.31
C ALA A 561 -0.66 -16.37 -16.28
N PHE A 562 -1.34 -17.46 -15.90
CA PHE A 562 -1.57 -18.61 -16.79
C PHE A 562 -2.27 -18.19 -18.10
N GLN A 563 -3.35 -17.41 -18.01
CA GLN A 563 -4.06 -16.91 -19.20
C GLN A 563 -3.17 -16.03 -20.06
N LEU A 564 -2.31 -15.23 -19.44
CA LEU A 564 -1.43 -14.33 -20.17
C LEU A 564 -0.26 -15.07 -20.84
N VAL A 565 0.35 -16.03 -20.15
CA VAL A 565 1.38 -16.91 -20.71
C VAL A 565 0.86 -17.61 -21.96
N GLU A 566 -0.34 -18.20 -21.91
CA GLU A 566 -0.94 -18.86 -23.07
C GLU A 566 -1.23 -17.89 -24.22
N GLU A 567 -1.69 -16.67 -23.92
CA GLU A 567 -1.89 -15.65 -24.97
C GLU A 567 -0.57 -15.20 -25.61
N VAL A 568 0.48 -14.97 -24.82
CA VAL A 568 1.80 -14.57 -25.36
C VAL A 568 2.39 -15.71 -26.20
N ARG A 569 2.28 -16.97 -25.74
CA ARG A 569 2.66 -18.17 -26.53
C ARG A 569 1.87 -18.26 -27.83
N ARG A 570 0.56 -18.05 -27.79
CA ARG A 570 -0.30 -18.04 -28.98
C ARG A 570 0.17 -17.00 -29.99
N GLN A 571 0.46 -15.77 -29.54
CA GLN A 571 0.94 -14.72 -30.43
C GLN A 571 2.30 -15.04 -31.05
N PHE A 572 3.26 -15.53 -30.29
CA PHE A 572 4.56 -15.96 -30.84
C PHE A 572 4.43 -17.09 -31.86
N ARG A 573 3.44 -17.98 -31.69
CA ARG A 573 3.20 -19.12 -32.59
C ARG A 573 2.44 -18.73 -33.86
N GLU A 574 1.45 -17.84 -33.75
CA GLU A 574 0.48 -17.56 -34.81
C GLU A 574 0.76 -16.27 -35.59
N ILE A 575 1.39 -15.26 -35.00
CA ILE A 575 1.67 -13.99 -35.67
C ILE A 575 2.94 -14.12 -36.52
N VAL A 576 2.75 -14.27 -37.84
CA VAL A 576 3.85 -14.41 -38.79
C VAL A 576 4.73 -13.15 -38.82
N GLY A 577 6.03 -13.32 -38.58
CA GLY A 577 7.03 -12.24 -38.60
C GLY A 577 7.20 -11.50 -37.27
N ILE A 578 6.59 -11.97 -36.18
CA ILE A 578 6.70 -11.34 -34.85
C ILE A 578 8.14 -11.27 -34.32
N MET A 579 8.97 -12.28 -34.60
CA MET A 579 10.37 -12.29 -34.17
C MET A 579 11.26 -11.28 -34.90
N ASP A 580 10.81 -10.83 -36.09
CA ASP A 580 11.47 -9.85 -36.93
C ASP A 580 10.90 -8.42 -36.74
N TYR A 581 9.92 -8.26 -35.84
CA TYR A 581 9.26 -6.97 -35.63
C TYR A 581 10.23 -5.95 -35.03
N ASP A 582 10.32 -4.78 -35.68
CA ASP A 582 11.06 -3.62 -35.20
C ASP A 582 10.11 -2.40 -35.18
N PRO A 583 9.83 -1.80 -34.01
CA PRO A 583 8.92 -0.67 -33.88
C PRO A 583 9.38 0.58 -34.65
N ARG A 584 10.68 0.68 -35.01
CA ARG A 584 11.23 1.80 -35.80
C ARG A 584 10.98 1.66 -37.30
N SER A 585 10.64 0.46 -37.77
CA SER A 585 10.36 0.19 -39.19
C SER A 585 9.11 0.91 -39.70
N GLY A 586 8.20 1.31 -38.80
CA GLY A 586 6.89 1.88 -39.13
C GLY A 586 5.93 0.89 -39.79
N SER A 587 6.28 -0.40 -39.84
CA SER A 587 5.44 -1.47 -40.37
C SER A 587 4.62 -2.13 -39.26
N ASP A 588 3.33 -2.35 -39.49
CA ASP A 588 2.51 -3.19 -38.59
C ASP A 588 2.69 -4.70 -38.87
N LYS A 589 3.53 -5.09 -39.84
CA LYS A 589 3.79 -6.49 -40.14
C LYS A 589 4.52 -7.16 -38.97
N GLY A 590 3.96 -8.22 -38.42
CA GLY A 590 4.51 -8.92 -37.26
C GLY A 590 4.28 -8.21 -35.92
N LYS A 591 3.54 -7.10 -35.88
CA LYS A 591 3.32 -6.33 -34.65
C LYS A 591 2.49 -7.14 -33.64
N PRO A 592 2.94 -7.24 -32.37
CA PRO A 592 2.16 -7.90 -31.32
C PRO A 592 0.84 -7.18 -30.99
N ASP A 593 -0.19 -7.93 -30.57
CA ASP A 593 -1.44 -7.38 -30.06
C ASP A 593 -1.33 -7.15 -28.53
N TYR A 594 -0.82 -5.97 -28.18
CA TYR A 594 -0.70 -5.52 -26.80
C TYR A 594 -2.05 -5.35 -26.09
N GLN A 595 -3.10 -4.94 -26.81
CA GLN A 595 -4.40 -4.62 -26.24
C GLN A 595 -5.07 -5.88 -25.69
N LYS A 596 -4.85 -7.03 -26.35
CA LYS A 596 -5.34 -8.32 -25.87
C LYS A 596 -4.78 -8.66 -24.49
N CYS A 597 -3.48 -8.50 -24.28
CA CYS A 597 -2.83 -8.72 -22.97
C CYS A 597 -3.37 -7.78 -21.90
N VAL A 598 -3.50 -6.48 -22.20
CA VAL A 598 -4.08 -5.49 -21.27
C VAL A 598 -5.52 -5.84 -20.89
N ASN A 599 -6.33 -6.32 -21.85
CA ASN A 599 -7.72 -6.71 -21.60
C ASN A 599 -7.83 -7.96 -20.71
N ILE A 600 -6.95 -8.96 -20.90
CA ILE A 600 -6.89 -10.17 -20.07
C ILE A 600 -6.55 -9.79 -18.63
N SER A 601 -5.46 -9.05 -18.42
CA SER A 601 -5.04 -8.62 -17.08
C SER A 601 -6.10 -7.74 -16.41
N THR A 602 -6.77 -6.84 -17.16
CA THR A 602 -7.87 -6.02 -16.63
C THR A 602 -9.03 -6.89 -16.17
N ALA A 603 -9.50 -7.81 -17.01
CA ALA A 603 -10.64 -8.65 -16.71
C ALA A 603 -10.38 -9.56 -15.49
N ALA A 604 -9.18 -10.14 -15.42
CA ALA A 604 -8.75 -10.97 -14.31
C ALA A 604 -8.69 -10.17 -13.00
N ALA A 605 -8.00 -9.02 -12.99
CA ALA A 605 -7.91 -8.16 -11.82
C ALA A 605 -9.29 -7.78 -11.27
N GLN A 606 -10.22 -7.32 -12.13
CA GLN A 606 -11.56 -6.91 -11.68
C GLN A 606 -12.39 -8.06 -11.10
N LYS A 607 -12.27 -9.26 -11.66
CA LYS A 607 -13.03 -10.44 -11.23
C LYS A 607 -12.57 -10.97 -9.88
N GLU A 608 -11.28 -10.86 -9.60
CA GLU A 608 -10.63 -11.45 -8.43
C GLU A 608 -10.67 -10.54 -7.19
N LEU A 609 -10.82 -9.23 -7.39
CA LEU A 609 -10.90 -8.21 -6.33
C LEU A 609 -12.01 -8.42 -5.28
N LEU A 610 -13.11 -9.06 -5.66
CA LEU A 610 -14.29 -9.13 -4.81
C LEU A 610 -14.07 -10.01 -3.57
N SER A 611 -13.42 -11.16 -3.75
CA SER A 611 -13.28 -12.17 -2.67
C SER A 611 -12.47 -11.64 -1.47
N PRO A 612 -11.29 -11.03 -1.67
CA PRO A 612 -10.51 -10.46 -0.58
C PRO A 612 -11.21 -9.32 0.16
N ALA A 613 -11.95 -8.46 -0.56
CA ALA A 613 -12.67 -7.34 0.05
C ALA A 613 -13.88 -7.80 0.89
N VAL A 614 -14.64 -8.77 0.39
CA VAL A 614 -15.72 -9.38 1.15
C VAL A 614 -15.17 -10.03 2.42
N LEU A 615 -14.05 -10.77 2.33
CA LEU A 615 -13.37 -11.35 3.48
C LEU A 615 -13.01 -10.28 4.53
N ALA A 616 -12.36 -9.20 4.10
CA ALA A 616 -11.91 -8.11 4.97
C ALA A 616 -13.05 -7.44 5.76
N VAL A 617 -14.20 -7.23 5.12
CA VAL A 617 -15.35 -6.55 5.74
C VAL A 617 -16.21 -7.51 6.57
N THR A 618 -16.47 -8.72 6.06
CA THR A 618 -17.45 -9.63 6.69
C THR A 618 -16.87 -10.47 7.81
N ALA A 619 -15.56 -10.77 7.83
CA ALA A 619 -14.95 -11.56 8.90
C ALA A 619 -15.04 -10.89 10.29
N PRO A 620 -14.69 -9.59 10.47
CA PRO A 620 -14.88 -8.91 11.75
C PRO A 620 -16.35 -8.88 12.20
N ILE A 621 -17.28 -8.63 11.26
CA ILE A 621 -18.73 -8.61 11.52
C ILE A 621 -19.19 -9.99 11.99
N LEU A 622 -18.77 -11.06 11.31
CA LEU A 622 -19.12 -12.43 11.70
C LEU A 622 -18.62 -12.75 13.11
N VAL A 623 -17.40 -12.37 13.47
CA VAL A 623 -16.88 -12.62 14.82
C VAL A 623 -17.68 -11.85 15.87
N ALA A 624 -17.94 -10.56 15.64
CA ALA A 624 -18.67 -9.70 16.57
C ALA A 624 -20.08 -10.24 16.89
N PHE A 625 -20.85 -10.60 15.86
CA PHE A 625 -22.24 -11.04 16.04
C PHE A 625 -22.38 -12.56 16.22
N GLY A 626 -21.50 -13.34 15.61
CA GLY A 626 -21.50 -14.81 15.69
C GLY A 626 -21.04 -15.34 17.03
N LEU A 627 -20.10 -14.65 17.70
CA LEU A 627 -19.66 -14.99 19.06
C LEU A 627 -20.34 -14.12 20.14
N GLY A 628 -21.24 -13.21 19.75
CA GLY A 628 -22.07 -12.39 20.63
C GLY A 628 -23.32 -13.11 21.14
N PHE A 629 -23.27 -14.41 21.40
CA PHE A 629 -24.41 -15.21 21.90
C PHE A 629 -24.62 -15.13 23.42
N GLY A 630 -23.73 -14.45 24.13
CA GLY A 630 -23.75 -14.28 25.57
C GLY A 630 -24.97 -13.52 26.10
N GLY A 631 -25.18 -13.66 27.40
CA GLY A 631 -26.21 -12.92 28.12
C GLY A 631 -25.87 -11.43 28.24
N VAL A 632 -26.90 -10.64 28.53
CA VAL A 632 -26.75 -9.23 28.88
C VAL A 632 -26.00 -9.15 30.22
N ASP A 633 -24.90 -8.40 30.21
CA ASP A 633 -24.15 -8.08 31.41
C ASP A 633 -25.05 -7.30 32.38
N LYS A 634 -25.12 -7.78 33.63
CA LYS A 634 -26.10 -7.28 34.62
C LYS A 634 -25.79 -5.87 35.10
N ASP A 635 -24.52 -5.47 35.04
CA ASP A 635 -24.05 -4.19 35.57
C ASP A 635 -24.13 -3.08 34.52
N THR A 636 -23.89 -3.42 33.25
CA THR A 636 -23.86 -2.46 32.14
C THR A 636 -25.12 -2.49 31.27
N GLY A 637 -25.90 -3.58 31.29
CA GLY A 637 -27.01 -3.77 30.36
C GLY A 637 -26.58 -4.05 28.91
N LEU A 638 -25.30 -4.37 28.68
CA LEU A 638 -24.69 -4.56 27.36
C LEU A 638 -24.30 -6.02 27.09
N VAL A 639 -24.08 -6.36 25.83
CA VAL A 639 -23.60 -7.68 25.37
C VAL A 639 -22.12 -7.56 24.98
N LEU A 640 -21.24 -7.70 25.98
CA LEU A 640 -19.80 -7.44 25.78
C LEU A 640 -19.04 -8.63 25.17
N GLN A 641 -19.61 -9.83 25.18
CA GLN A 641 -18.93 -11.05 24.75
C GLN A 641 -18.46 -11.01 23.28
N GLY A 642 -19.35 -10.58 22.38
CA GLY A 642 -19.06 -10.49 20.95
C GLY A 642 -17.98 -9.45 20.63
N ALA A 643 -18.03 -8.31 21.32
CA ALA A 643 -17.00 -7.30 21.22
C ALA A 643 -15.65 -7.80 21.81
N ALA A 644 -15.65 -8.45 22.97
CA ALA A 644 -14.41 -9.04 23.50
C ALA A 644 -13.79 -10.06 22.52
N ALA A 645 -14.62 -10.90 21.89
CA ALA A 645 -14.19 -11.85 20.86
C ALA A 645 -13.60 -11.15 19.62
N LEU A 646 -14.24 -10.09 19.16
CA LEU A 646 -13.74 -9.26 18.07
C LEU A 646 -12.40 -8.58 18.46
N GLY A 647 -12.22 -8.16 19.71
CA GLY A 647 -10.92 -7.67 20.19
C GLY A 647 -9.82 -8.74 20.11
N GLY A 648 -10.14 -10.00 20.45
CA GLY A 648 -9.24 -11.14 20.21
C GLY A 648 -8.90 -11.30 18.73
N PHE A 649 -9.90 -11.22 17.84
CA PHE A 649 -9.71 -11.27 16.39
C PHE A 649 -8.77 -10.18 15.87
N LEU A 650 -8.93 -8.94 16.33
CA LEU A 650 -8.02 -7.86 15.97
C LEU A 650 -6.58 -8.19 16.38
N ALA A 651 -6.36 -8.61 17.62
CA ALA A 651 -5.03 -9.00 18.10
C ALA A 651 -4.38 -10.11 17.25
N GLY A 652 -5.13 -11.18 16.93
CA GLY A 652 -4.66 -12.27 16.09
C GLY A 652 -4.35 -11.83 14.65
N SER A 653 -5.20 -10.99 14.08
CA SER A 653 -5.06 -10.48 12.71
C SER A 653 -3.90 -9.50 12.57
N ILE A 654 -3.63 -8.67 13.58
CA ILE A 654 -2.49 -7.74 13.59
C ILE A 654 -1.19 -8.53 13.63
N LEU A 655 -1.07 -9.52 14.53
CA LEU A 655 0.16 -10.31 14.67
C LEU A 655 0.46 -11.13 13.40
N SER A 656 -0.49 -11.94 12.97
CA SER A 656 -0.31 -12.81 11.80
C SER A 656 -0.18 -12.01 10.51
N GLY A 657 -0.97 -10.93 10.36
CA GLY A 657 -0.91 -10.03 9.23
C GLY A 657 0.45 -9.34 9.13
N GLN A 658 1.00 -8.86 10.24
CA GLN A 658 2.33 -8.26 10.28
C GLN A 658 3.41 -9.26 9.83
N LEU A 659 3.41 -10.45 10.43
CA LEU A 659 4.41 -11.47 10.12
C LEU A 659 4.35 -11.86 8.64
N MET A 660 3.14 -12.10 8.13
CA MET A 660 2.93 -12.49 6.73
C MET A 660 3.29 -11.35 5.76
N ALA A 661 2.94 -10.10 6.07
CA ALA A 661 3.21 -8.96 5.20
C ALA A 661 4.72 -8.76 5.00
N VAL A 662 5.50 -8.79 6.09
CA VAL A 662 6.96 -8.64 6.02
C VAL A 662 7.60 -9.85 5.35
N PHE A 663 7.17 -11.06 5.70
CA PHE A 663 7.67 -12.30 5.10
C PHE A 663 7.52 -12.27 3.58
N LEU A 664 6.31 -12.06 3.07
CA LEU A 664 6.03 -12.06 1.63
C LEU A 664 6.80 -10.95 0.91
N SER A 665 6.80 -9.72 1.46
CA SER A 665 7.46 -8.57 0.83
C SER A 665 8.97 -8.74 0.74
N ASN A 666 9.61 -9.19 1.83
CA ASN A 666 11.06 -9.33 1.87
C ASN A 666 11.56 -10.58 1.15
N ALA A 667 10.82 -11.70 1.20
CA ALA A 667 11.18 -12.90 0.44
C ALA A 667 11.19 -12.60 -1.06
N GLY A 668 10.12 -11.97 -1.57
CA GLY A 668 10.06 -11.59 -2.99
C GLY A 668 11.12 -10.54 -3.37
N GLY A 669 11.32 -9.51 -2.55
CA GLY A 669 12.38 -8.52 -2.82
C GLY A 669 13.80 -9.11 -2.79
N LEU A 670 14.04 -10.13 -1.95
CA LEU A 670 15.30 -10.85 -1.92
C LEU A 670 15.52 -11.70 -3.17
N TRP A 671 14.49 -12.39 -3.67
CA TRP A 671 14.61 -13.19 -4.90
C TRP A 671 14.85 -12.31 -6.13
N ASP A 672 14.16 -11.18 -6.24
CA ASP A 672 14.38 -10.21 -7.31
C ASP A 672 15.81 -9.68 -7.32
N ASN A 673 16.31 -9.25 -6.16
CA ASN A 673 17.68 -8.74 -6.06
C ASN A 673 18.73 -9.85 -6.20
N ALA A 674 18.39 -11.10 -5.91
CA ALA A 674 19.26 -12.25 -6.22
C ALA A 674 19.33 -12.48 -7.73
N LYS A 675 18.21 -12.34 -8.46
CA LYS A 675 18.19 -12.33 -9.94
C LYS A 675 19.06 -11.20 -10.48
N LYS A 676 18.82 -9.94 -10.07
CA LYS A 676 19.62 -8.79 -10.49
C LYS A 676 21.12 -8.95 -10.17
N LYS A 677 21.49 -9.57 -9.04
CA LYS A 677 22.90 -9.87 -8.71
C LYS A 677 23.57 -10.78 -9.75
N ILE A 678 22.84 -11.78 -10.25
CA ILE A 678 23.32 -12.64 -11.35
C ILE A 678 23.41 -11.82 -12.63
N GLU A 679 22.38 -11.03 -12.97
CA GLU A 679 22.38 -10.16 -14.15
C GLU A 679 23.58 -9.18 -14.19
N ASP A 680 24.02 -8.68 -13.03
CA ASP A 680 25.21 -7.81 -12.86
C ASP A 680 26.55 -8.53 -13.08
N GLY A 681 26.53 -9.82 -13.45
CA GLY A 681 27.70 -10.59 -13.88
C GLY A 681 28.18 -11.66 -12.89
N MET A 682 27.49 -11.86 -11.76
CA MET A 682 27.79 -12.99 -10.87
C MET A 682 27.48 -14.31 -11.61
N PHE A 683 28.42 -15.27 -11.53
CA PHE A 683 28.32 -16.58 -12.20
C PHE A 683 28.09 -16.56 -13.71
N GLY A 684 28.54 -15.51 -14.41
CA GLY A 684 28.51 -15.45 -15.87
C GLY A 684 27.33 -14.69 -16.45
N GLY A 685 26.41 -14.16 -15.64
CA GLY A 685 25.41 -13.22 -16.12
C GLY A 685 24.14 -13.85 -16.69
N LYS A 686 23.44 -13.07 -17.51
CA LYS A 686 22.18 -13.42 -18.16
C LYS A 686 22.32 -14.67 -19.03
N GLY A 687 21.28 -15.51 -19.03
CA GLY A 687 21.18 -16.71 -19.87
C GLY A 687 21.83 -17.98 -19.30
N THR A 688 22.55 -17.88 -18.18
CA THR A 688 23.10 -19.03 -17.44
C THR A 688 22.01 -19.85 -16.74
N GLU A 689 22.32 -21.07 -16.31
CA GLU A 689 21.37 -21.89 -15.53
C GLU A 689 21.11 -21.29 -14.16
N GLU A 690 22.11 -20.65 -13.56
CA GLU A 690 21.98 -19.84 -12.34
C GLU A 690 21.00 -18.69 -12.53
N HIS A 691 21.07 -17.99 -13.67
CA HIS A 691 20.13 -16.92 -14.02
C HIS A 691 18.70 -17.46 -14.18
N LYS A 692 18.50 -18.57 -14.89
CA LYS A 692 17.18 -19.19 -15.00
C LYS A 692 16.62 -19.60 -13.63
N ALA A 693 17.48 -20.12 -12.75
CA ALA A 693 17.07 -20.50 -11.40
C ALA A 693 16.63 -19.31 -10.54
N THR A 694 17.31 -18.16 -10.65
CA THR A 694 16.91 -16.95 -9.93
C THR A 694 15.68 -16.28 -10.54
N VAL A 695 15.47 -16.36 -11.86
CA VAL A 695 14.21 -15.93 -12.52
C VAL A 695 13.01 -16.73 -12.00
N VAL A 696 13.15 -18.05 -11.79
CA VAL A 696 12.08 -18.85 -11.15
C VAL A 696 11.83 -18.40 -9.71
N GLY A 697 12.88 -18.07 -8.94
CA GLY A 697 12.73 -17.52 -7.60
C GLY A 697 11.98 -16.18 -7.59
N ASP A 698 12.31 -15.29 -8.53
CA ASP A 698 11.69 -13.97 -8.65
C ASP A 698 10.22 -14.05 -9.06
N THR A 699 9.88 -14.88 -10.06
CA THR A 699 8.49 -15.10 -10.49
C THR A 699 7.62 -15.76 -9.42
N VAL A 700 8.19 -16.52 -8.47
CA VAL A 700 7.52 -16.94 -7.23
C VAL A 700 7.33 -15.75 -6.28
N GLY A 701 8.31 -14.85 -6.22
CA GLY A 701 8.34 -13.65 -5.39
C GLY A 701 7.42 -12.52 -5.82
N ASP A 702 7.09 -12.40 -7.10
CA ASP A 702 6.25 -11.34 -7.65
C ASP A 702 4.86 -11.26 -7.00
N PRO A 703 4.04 -12.33 -6.96
CA PRO A 703 2.77 -12.29 -6.23
C PRO A 703 2.96 -12.04 -4.73
N PHE A 704 4.13 -12.37 -4.17
CA PHE A 704 4.42 -12.14 -2.75
C PHE A 704 4.69 -10.67 -2.48
N LYS A 705 5.60 -10.03 -3.23
CA LYS A 705 6.10 -8.68 -2.96
C LYS A 705 5.23 -7.56 -3.53
N ASP A 706 4.39 -7.83 -4.53
CA ASP A 706 3.63 -6.78 -5.23
C ASP A 706 2.11 -6.98 -5.19
N THR A 707 1.62 -8.13 -4.71
CA THR A 707 0.19 -8.36 -4.53
C THR A 707 -0.16 -8.69 -3.08
N ALA A 708 0.23 -9.88 -2.59
CA ALA A 708 -0.24 -10.40 -1.32
C ALA A 708 0.37 -9.67 -0.12
N GLY A 709 1.70 -9.50 -0.08
CA GLY A 709 2.43 -8.86 1.01
C GLY A 709 1.97 -7.43 1.28
N PRO A 710 2.04 -6.52 0.30
CA PRO A 710 1.60 -5.15 0.48
C PRO A 710 0.10 -5.03 0.77
N ALA A 711 -0.76 -5.88 0.21
CA ALA A 711 -2.21 -5.81 0.43
C ALA A 711 -2.64 -6.22 1.85
N LEU A 712 -1.78 -6.89 2.62
CA LEU A 712 -2.05 -7.18 4.02
C LEU A 712 -2.04 -5.91 4.88
N ASN A 713 -1.31 -4.87 4.49
CA ASN A 713 -1.30 -3.58 5.17
C ASN A 713 -2.71 -2.94 5.24
N PRO A 714 -3.38 -2.64 4.09
CA PRO A 714 -4.73 -2.13 4.12
C PRO A 714 -5.73 -3.15 4.69
N LEU A 715 -5.52 -4.47 4.54
CA LEU A 715 -6.39 -5.48 5.18
C LEU A 715 -6.46 -5.29 6.70
N ILE A 716 -5.30 -5.20 7.38
CA ILE A 716 -5.23 -5.02 8.84
C ILE A 716 -6.00 -3.77 9.26
N LYS A 717 -5.84 -2.67 8.53
CA LYS A 717 -6.49 -1.39 8.85
C LYS A 717 -8.00 -1.40 8.54
N VAL A 718 -8.42 -1.99 7.42
CA VAL A 718 -9.84 -2.21 7.10
C VAL A 718 -10.53 -3.01 8.21
N MET A 719 -9.95 -4.14 8.64
CA MET A 719 -10.54 -4.97 9.69
C MET A 719 -10.66 -4.22 11.02
N ASN A 720 -9.64 -3.44 11.39
CA ASN A 720 -9.70 -2.59 12.60
C ASN A 720 -10.78 -1.52 12.51
N LEU A 721 -10.89 -0.82 11.38
CA LEU A 721 -11.91 0.22 11.22
C LEU A 721 -13.32 -0.36 11.17
N VAL A 722 -13.53 -1.50 10.50
CA VAL A 722 -14.81 -2.21 10.55
C VAL A 722 -15.15 -2.59 11.99
N ALA A 723 -14.17 -3.07 12.76
CA ALA A 723 -14.40 -3.40 14.16
C ALA A 723 -14.79 -2.19 15.01
N VAL A 724 -14.12 -1.04 14.85
CA VAL A 724 -14.51 0.21 15.54
C VAL A 724 -15.89 0.69 15.08
N LEU A 725 -16.20 0.58 13.78
CA LEU A 725 -17.50 0.97 13.25
C LEU A 725 -18.65 0.11 13.79
N VAL A 726 -18.41 -1.19 13.97
CA VAL A 726 -19.40 -2.17 14.44
C VAL A 726 -19.52 -2.19 15.97
N ALA A 727 -18.48 -1.79 16.71
CA ALA A 727 -18.42 -1.88 18.16
C ALA A 727 -19.64 -1.26 18.88
N PRO A 728 -20.08 -0.03 18.56
CA PRO A 728 -21.22 0.60 19.24
C PRO A 728 -22.53 -0.19 19.09
N ILE A 729 -22.65 -1.02 18.06
CA ILE A 729 -23.87 -1.80 17.79
C ILE A 729 -23.75 -3.22 18.35
N ALA A 730 -22.55 -3.80 18.26
CA ALA A 730 -22.28 -5.15 18.75
C ALA A 730 -22.49 -5.28 20.27
N ILE A 731 -22.34 -4.20 21.03
CA ILE A 731 -22.53 -4.18 22.48
C ILE A 731 -23.99 -4.00 22.91
N HIS A 732 -24.90 -3.59 22.02
CA HIS A 732 -26.29 -3.39 22.40
C HIS A 732 -27.11 -4.69 22.27
N PRO A 733 -28.05 -4.95 23.20
CA PRO A 733 -28.96 -6.07 23.09
C PRO A 733 -29.73 -6.05 21.76
N MET A 734 -29.76 -7.20 21.10
CA MET A 734 -30.41 -7.38 19.80
C MET A 734 -31.30 -8.62 19.82
N SER A 735 -32.39 -8.61 19.06
CA SER A 735 -33.23 -9.79 18.91
C SER A 735 -32.44 -10.95 18.30
N THR A 736 -32.73 -12.18 18.73
CA THR A 736 -32.07 -13.39 18.21
C THR A 736 -32.23 -13.48 16.69
N THR A 737 -33.39 -13.12 16.15
CA THR A 737 -33.66 -13.11 14.71
C THR A 737 -32.72 -12.16 13.96
N ALA A 738 -32.54 -10.93 14.46
CA ALA A 738 -31.65 -9.97 13.81
C ALA A 738 -30.19 -10.43 13.86
N ARG A 739 -29.71 -10.92 15.01
CA ARG A 739 -28.35 -11.47 15.14
C ARG A 739 -28.13 -12.66 14.21
N SER A 740 -29.04 -13.64 14.22
CA SER A 740 -28.97 -14.81 13.33
C SER A 740 -29.02 -14.43 11.85
N THR A 741 -29.72 -13.35 11.48
CA THR A 741 -29.76 -12.84 10.10
C THR A 741 -28.41 -12.26 9.70
N ILE A 742 -27.79 -11.42 10.54
CA ILE A 742 -26.45 -10.87 10.30
C ILE A 742 -25.41 -11.99 10.15
N VAL A 743 -25.46 -12.98 11.04
CA VAL A 743 -24.57 -14.15 10.99
C VAL A 743 -24.79 -14.96 9.71
N ALA A 744 -26.04 -15.24 9.34
CA ALA A 744 -26.34 -15.99 8.11
C ALA A 744 -25.84 -15.24 6.86
N VAL A 745 -26.09 -13.93 6.76
CA VAL A 745 -25.64 -13.10 5.63
C VAL A 745 -24.12 -13.08 5.53
N THR A 746 -23.41 -12.90 6.64
CA THR A 746 -21.94 -12.87 6.66
C THR A 746 -21.33 -14.23 6.35
N VAL A 747 -21.89 -15.34 6.86
CA VAL A 747 -21.46 -16.70 6.50
C VAL A 747 -21.69 -16.97 5.02
N ILE A 748 -22.86 -16.63 4.47
CA ILE A 748 -23.16 -16.81 3.04
C ILE A 748 -22.17 -15.99 2.19
N ALA A 749 -21.89 -14.75 2.58
CA ALA A 749 -20.93 -13.90 1.88
C ALA A 749 -19.51 -14.49 1.90
N LEU A 750 -19.04 -15.01 3.04
CA LEU A 750 -17.72 -15.63 3.18
C LEU A 750 -17.60 -16.96 2.42
N ILE A 751 -18.63 -17.81 2.48
CA ILE A 751 -18.68 -19.04 1.69
C ILE A 751 -18.68 -18.68 0.20
N GLY A 752 -19.51 -17.71 -0.20
CA GLY A 752 -19.57 -17.19 -1.56
C GLY A 752 -18.21 -16.68 -2.05
N ALA A 753 -17.52 -15.86 -1.25
CA ALA A 753 -16.19 -15.35 -1.55
C ALA A 753 -15.14 -16.47 -1.67
N THR A 754 -15.16 -17.44 -0.75
CA THR A 754 -14.22 -18.57 -0.76
C THR A 754 -14.46 -19.48 -1.96
N MET A 755 -15.72 -19.77 -2.28
CA MET A 755 -16.08 -20.54 -3.47
C MET A 755 -15.71 -19.77 -4.74
N TRP A 756 -15.95 -18.46 -4.79
CA TRP A 756 -15.61 -17.61 -5.93
C TRP A 756 -14.09 -17.59 -6.20
N SER A 757 -13.27 -17.45 -5.15
CA SER A 757 -11.81 -17.49 -5.24
C SER A 757 -11.25 -18.82 -5.75
N LYS A 758 -12.04 -19.91 -5.66
CA LYS A 758 -11.69 -21.23 -6.17
C LYS A 758 -12.22 -21.52 -7.58
N ARG A 759 -12.98 -20.60 -8.20
CA ARG A 759 -13.53 -20.81 -9.56
C ARG A 759 -12.45 -20.65 -10.61
N GLY A 760 -12.52 -21.48 -11.66
CA GLY A 760 -11.61 -21.43 -12.81
C GLY A 760 -10.25 -22.01 -12.48
N GLY A 761 -10.21 -23.29 -12.10
CA GLY A 761 -8.95 -24.04 -12.02
C GLY A 761 -8.18 -23.97 -13.33
N LEU A 762 -6.90 -24.35 -13.30
CA LEU A 762 -6.05 -24.45 -14.48
C LEU A 762 -6.51 -25.65 -15.33
N ASP A 763 -7.68 -25.54 -15.95
CA ASP A 763 -8.15 -26.52 -16.92
C ASP A 763 -7.35 -26.27 -18.21
N VAL A 764 -6.33 -27.10 -18.41
CA VAL A 764 -5.70 -27.28 -19.72
C VAL A 764 -6.73 -28.02 -20.56
N GLU A 765 -7.24 -27.41 -21.63
CA GLU A 765 -7.87 -28.21 -22.69
C GLU A 765 -6.78 -29.16 -23.19
N ASP A 766 -6.92 -30.45 -22.87
CA ASP A 766 -6.06 -31.53 -23.37
C ASP A 766 -6.15 -31.54 -24.91
N ASP A 767 -5.31 -30.74 -25.57
CA ASP A 767 -5.00 -30.88 -26.99
C ASP A 767 -4.08 -32.11 -27.16
N THR A 768 -4.62 -33.29 -26.85
CA THR A 768 -4.05 -34.54 -27.36
C THR A 768 -4.60 -34.74 -28.77
N PRO A 769 -3.78 -34.66 -29.83
CA PRO A 769 -4.22 -35.06 -31.15
C PRO A 769 -4.53 -36.56 -31.06
N THR A 770 -5.79 -36.90 -31.28
CA THR A 770 -6.25 -38.29 -31.43
C THR A 770 -5.55 -38.90 -32.63
N ALA A 771 -4.36 -39.47 -32.39
CA ALA A 771 -3.64 -40.25 -33.38
C ALA A 771 -4.50 -41.44 -33.81
N SER A 772 -4.86 -41.45 -35.08
CA SER A 772 -5.57 -42.52 -35.76
C SER A 772 -4.89 -43.87 -35.51
N ALA A 773 -5.52 -44.73 -34.71
CA ALA A 773 -5.19 -46.15 -34.65
C ALA A 773 -5.80 -46.85 -35.88
N GLY A 774 -4.94 -47.47 -36.70
CA GLY A 774 -5.43 -48.22 -37.86
C GLY A 774 -4.37 -48.83 -38.78
N THR A 775 -3.18 -49.18 -38.30
CA THR A 775 -2.25 -50.05 -39.04
C THR A 775 -2.83 -51.47 -39.06
N LYS A 776 -3.39 -51.87 -40.21
CA LYS A 776 -3.71 -53.28 -40.48
C LYS A 776 -2.44 -54.05 -40.77
N GLU A 777 -2.09 -54.91 -39.83
CA GLU A 777 -1.16 -56.03 -39.97
C GLU A 777 -1.59 -56.95 -41.14
N LYS A 778 -0.67 -57.20 -42.08
CA LYS A 778 -0.79 -58.29 -43.06
C LYS A 778 -0.21 -59.55 -42.42
N ALA A 779 -1.05 -60.56 -42.23
CA ALA A 779 -0.62 -61.94 -42.03
C ALA A 779 -0.35 -62.62 -43.39
N SER A 780 0.69 -63.47 -43.39
CA SER A 780 1.01 -64.55 -44.34
C SER A 780 -0.10 -65.01 -45.29
N VAL A 781 0.10 -64.97 -46.60
CA VAL A 781 0.76 -65.98 -47.47
C VAL A 781 1.28 -65.27 -48.72
#